data_AF-A0A1G0ZWE0-F1
#
_entry.id   AF-A0A1G0ZWE0-F1
#
_cell.length_a   1.000
_cell.length_b   1.000
_cell.length_c   1.000
_cell.angle_alpha   90.00
_cell.angle_beta   90.00
_cell.angle_gamma   90.00
#
_symmetry.space_group_name_H-M   'P 1'
#
loop_
_entity.id
_entity.type
_entity.pdbx_description
1 polymer ?
#
loop_
_entity_poly.entity_id
_entity_poly.type
_entity_poly.pdbx_seq_one_letter_code
_entity_poly.pdbx_strand_id
1 'polypeptide(L)'
;MGGILTWDSVCGGQLVGLTVKDELSQHSLMRQGSCMPDLQMVIDGNRLALSSCQAELSITDQAPDFCRLTSRATLHSGAVVTLEYEIHEEGAMFCNFAVDTPAGSSFELGECSVRCAVDTRGVRRMRWGHYTRQPKYKRDYSTVHAFAEFRMFRAAAEVAEERELFPYVSLSLGWENTRFFSNHLEFIMEDWTSYNDGPLSLTRSRVATADGDWQARWFFHEGSTVRITGSFRYRNRWGIMYGRARSQAGAQADPAVRNNAMGLRLAHCMYPYARKGDTWPWVSMPIKQVAAQNPQFFKGNPELSRVDEALAIGANYMIIHQFWMRNPGSNNEPVADYVPFDPAWLKSYVGHCHDKGMGVAFYVRGTEMWHAYSSFFEDFLQPDRDGLYADWNSPFCMGYVKCSPLHVSAHNYFHYTKSMRRRVGAGGVLIGHTGNANAIGSACFDVATAGEFSVRHDELLAHPESTAYYAHLACTGGNLISGNLPDRVVFSSQKAMAVCAAFGMMSHPFMEPGVSFEERVAYIRPLWDAMARLPGRITRLHNPAYIPTRAVTTASDHLYPSLWQSDKRQALLLVTNLNENPESGTVELNLNELELGSKPVITPLDVAGTHGEVQVDGSVVRLKAVPSLQFSAFKIG
;
A
#
# COMPACT_ATOMS: atom_id res chain seq x y z
N MET A 1 -9.13 6.58 13.15
CA MET A 1 -9.24 7.54 12.04
C MET A 1 -7.85 8.00 11.68
N GLY A 2 -7.51 8.04 10.38
CA GLY A 2 -6.16 8.40 9.89
C GLY A 2 -5.80 9.89 10.01
N GLY A 3 -6.78 10.79 10.09
CA GLY A 3 -6.55 12.24 10.10
C GLY A 3 -7.79 13.07 10.42
N ILE A 4 -7.66 14.39 10.30
CA ILE A 4 -8.72 15.40 10.39
C ILE A 4 -8.57 16.33 9.19
N LEU A 5 -9.67 16.58 8.50
CA LEU A 5 -9.77 17.47 7.35
C LEU A 5 -10.74 18.62 7.69
N THR A 6 -10.38 19.85 7.35
CA THR A 6 -11.20 21.05 7.62
C THR A 6 -11.34 21.89 6.35
N TRP A 7 -12.57 22.28 6.03
CA TRP A 7 -12.90 23.17 4.90
C TRP A 7 -13.43 24.51 5.42
N ASP A 8 -13.20 25.58 4.66
CA ASP A 8 -13.71 26.91 4.99
C ASP A 8 -14.37 27.57 3.78
N SER A 9 -15.63 27.97 3.96
CA SER A 9 -16.41 28.73 2.97
C SER A 9 -15.79 30.08 2.63
N VAL A 10 -15.06 30.73 3.55
CA VAL A 10 -14.39 32.03 3.33
C VAL A 10 -13.15 31.87 2.45
N CYS A 11 -12.62 30.65 2.35
CA CYS A 11 -11.49 30.29 1.50
C CYS A 11 -11.93 29.47 0.28
N GLY A 12 -13.01 29.89 -0.39
CA GLY A 12 -13.50 29.23 -1.61
C GLY A 12 -14.05 27.82 -1.39
N GLY A 13 -14.32 27.42 -0.14
CA GLY A 13 -14.64 26.06 0.23
C GLY A 13 -13.50 25.07 -0.04
N GLN A 14 -12.26 25.54 0.06
CA GLN A 14 -11.05 24.71 -0.04
C GLN A 14 -10.68 24.10 1.32
N LEU A 15 -9.83 23.06 1.31
CA LEU A 15 -9.26 22.53 2.55
C LEU A 15 -8.37 23.62 3.16
N VAL A 16 -8.55 23.92 4.44
CA VAL A 16 -7.73 24.85 5.24
C VAL A 16 -6.99 24.14 6.38
N GLY A 17 -7.26 22.85 6.57
CA GLY A 17 -6.56 22.03 7.56
C GLY A 17 -6.47 20.58 7.12
N LEU A 18 -5.26 20.04 7.19
CA LEU A 18 -4.95 18.62 7.09
C LEU A 18 -4.11 18.24 8.30
N THR A 19 -4.66 17.42 9.18
CA THR A 19 -3.93 16.84 10.30
C THR A 19 -3.84 15.33 10.10
N VAL A 20 -2.64 14.77 10.12
CA VAL A 20 -2.46 13.32 10.14
C VAL A 20 -2.22 12.84 11.56
N LYS A 21 -2.65 11.61 11.86
CA LYS A 21 -2.41 10.98 13.15
C LYS A 21 -1.38 9.87 13.00
N ASP A 22 -0.50 9.75 13.98
CA ASP A 22 0.19 8.51 14.27
C ASP A 22 -0.34 7.94 15.60
N GLU A 23 0.32 6.93 16.16
CA GLU A 23 -0.17 6.22 17.33
C GLU A 23 -0.14 7.07 18.61
N LEU A 24 0.80 8.02 18.70
CA LEU A 24 1.04 8.78 19.91
C LEU A 24 0.75 10.27 19.76
N SER A 25 0.61 10.76 18.53
CA SER A 25 0.59 12.19 18.23
C SER A 25 -0.23 12.53 16.98
N GLN A 26 -0.48 13.83 16.82
CA GLN A 26 -1.17 14.39 15.67
C GLN A 26 -0.31 15.52 15.10
N HIS A 27 -0.21 15.59 13.78
CA HIS A 27 0.66 16.52 13.08
C HIS A 27 -0.16 17.33 12.08
N SER A 28 -0.22 18.64 12.27
CA SER A 28 -0.76 19.54 11.25
C SER A 28 0.21 19.60 10.08
N LEU A 29 -0.31 19.35 8.89
CA LEU A 29 0.44 19.36 7.64
C LEU A 29 0.17 20.62 6.81
N MET A 30 -0.55 21.59 7.37
CA MET A 30 -0.84 22.86 6.72
C MET A 30 -0.49 24.01 7.66
N ARG A 31 0.06 25.09 7.08
CA ARG A 31 0.31 26.32 7.81
C ARG A 31 -1.01 27.02 8.11
N GLN A 32 -1.06 27.72 9.24
CA GLN A 32 -2.19 28.58 9.55
C GLN A 32 -2.40 29.61 8.42
N GLY A 33 -3.64 29.74 7.97
CA GLY A 33 -4.03 30.65 6.87
C GLY A 33 -3.69 30.16 5.46
N SER A 34 -3.17 28.93 5.31
CA SER A 34 -2.98 28.30 3.99
C SER A 34 -4.18 27.44 3.59
N CYS A 35 -4.29 27.11 2.30
CA CYS A 35 -5.30 26.20 1.78
C CYS A 35 -4.68 25.15 0.83
N MET A 36 -5.38 24.03 0.60
CA MET A 36 -4.93 22.95 -0.28
C MET A 36 -6.11 22.22 -0.98
N PRO A 37 -5.97 21.86 -2.26
CA PRO A 37 -5.12 22.53 -3.23
C PRO A 37 -5.58 23.97 -3.38
N ASP A 38 -4.63 24.89 -3.53
CA ASP A 38 -4.85 26.30 -3.82
C ASP A 38 -4.98 26.51 -5.34
N LEU A 39 -6.21 26.65 -5.85
CA LEU A 39 -6.48 26.99 -7.25
C LEU A 39 -6.20 28.48 -7.49
N GLN A 40 -5.32 28.76 -8.45
CA GLN A 40 -4.97 30.10 -8.87
C GLN A 40 -5.13 30.25 -10.39
N MET A 41 -5.66 31.40 -10.81
CA MET A 41 -5.77 31.77 -12.22
C MET A 41 -5.21 33.18 -12.44
N VAL A 42 -4.52 33.39 -13.55
CA VAL A 42 -4.16 34.74 -14.02
C VAL A 42 -5.16 35.12 -15.09
N ILE A 43 -6.13 35.97 -14.71
CA ILE A 43 -7.24 36.41 -15.56
C ILE A 43 -7.09 37.91 -15.84
N ASP A 44 -7.10 38.30 -17.11
CA ASP A 44 -6.95 39.70 -17.56
C ASP A 44 -5.72 40.39 -16.91
N GLY A 45 -4.62 39.63 -16.80
CA GLY A 45 -3.36 40.07 -16.17
C GLY A 45 -3.34 40.04 -14.64
N ASN A 46 -4.45 39.74 -13.97
CA ASN A 46 -4.57 39.72 -12.51
C ASN A 46 -4.50 38.28 -11.96
N ARG A 47 -3.65 38.04 -10.96
CA ARG A 47 -3.61 36.75 -10.26
C ARG A 47 -4.75 36.69 -9.23
N LEU A 48 -5.68 35.80 -9.44
CA LEU A 48 -6.83 35.52 -8.59
C LEU A 48 -6.65 34.15 -7.94
N ALA A 49 -6.88 34.05 -6.64
CA ALA A 49 -6.84 32.80 -5.90
C ALA A 49 -8.25 32.46 -5.42
N LEU A 50 -8.66 31.20 -5.59
CA LEU A 50 -9.97 30.74 -5.11
C LEU A 50 -10.11 30.93 -3.59
N SER A 51 -9.00 30.88 -2.87
CA SER A 51 -8.95 31.05 -1.41
C SER A 51 -9.28 32.46 -0.94
N SER A 52 -9.43 33.41 -1.87
CA SER A 52 -9.85 34.79 -1.61
C SER A 52 -11.34 35.02 -1.86
N CYS A 53 -12.07 33.99 -2.30
CA CYS A 53 -13.49 34.05 -2.62
C CYS A 53 -14.33 33.44 -1.50
N GLN A 54 -15.51 34.02 -1.25
CA GLN A 54 -16.54 33.34 -0.47
C GLN A 54 -17.23 32.27 -1.33
N ALA A 55 -17.45 31.10 -0.75
CA ALA A 55 -18.18 30.00 -1.36
C ALA A 55 -19.50 29.67 -0.64
N GLU A 56 -20.42 29.10 -1.39
CA GLU A 56 -21.52 28.30 -0.86
C GLU A 56 -21.01 26.88 -0.60
N LEU A 57 -20.93 26.49 0.67
CA LEU A 57 -20.44 25.17 1.10
C LEU A 57 -21.59 24.38 1.75
N SER A 58 -21.79 23.14 1.32
CA SER A 58 -22.83 22.26 1.87
C SER A 58 -22.39 20.80 1.91
N ILE A 59 -22.92 20.04 2.87
CA ILE A 59 -22.82 18.58 2.90
C ILE A 59 -24.00 18.05 2.09
N THR A 60 -23.73 17.28 1.04
CA THR A 60 -24.75 16.79 0.10
C THR A 60 -25.10 15.32 0.30
N ASP A 61 -24.21 14.54 0.93
CA ASP A 61 -24.43 13.14 1.26
C ASP A 61 -23.58 12.74 2.48
N GLN A 62 -24.10 11.85 3.31
CA GLN A 62 -23.40 11.34 4.48
C GLN A 62 -23.85 9.91 4.78
N ALA A 63 -22.86 9.00 4.84
CA ALA A 63 -23.01 7.61 5.19
C ALA A 63 -22.02 7.24 6.32
N PRO A 64 -22.13 6.04 6.93
CA PRO A 64 -21.23 5.65 8.03
C PRO A 64 -19.74 5.68 7.67
N ASP A 65 -19.39 5.35 6.42
CA ASP A 65 -18.02 5.19 5.92
C ASP A 65 -17.61 6.26 4.88
N PHE A 66 -18.45 7.29 4.69
CA PHE A 66 -18.33 8.26 3.60
C PHE A 66 -19.04 9.59 3.86
N CYS A 67 -18.51 10.69 3.35
CA CYS A 67 -19.15 12.02 3.32
C CYS A 67 -18.89 12.73 1.99
N ARG A 68 -19.91 13.44 1.46
CA ARG A 68 -19.80 14.31 0.28
C ARG A 68 -20.07 15.77 0.64
N LEU A 69 -19.20 16.65 0.17
CA LEU A 69 -19.37 18.10 0.29
C LEU A 69 -19.30 18.76 -1.08
N THR A 70 -20.07 19.83 -1.27
CA THR A 70 -20.02 20.65 -2.47
C THR A 70 -19.71 22.10 -2.10
N SER A 71 -18.76 22.70 -2.81
CA SER A 71 -18.43 24.12 -2.76
C SER A 71 -18.71 24.77 -4.12
N ARG A 72 -19.29 25.95 -4.14
CA ARG A 72 -19.43 26.79 -5.34
C ARG A 72 -18.98 28.22 -5.03
N ALA A 73 -18.07 28.75 -5.84
CA ALA A 73 -17.56 30.12 -5.69
C ALA A 73 -17.34 30.78 -7.06
N THR A 74 -17.50 32.10 -7.11
CA THR A 74 -17.22 32.90 -8.32
C THR A 74 -15.83 33.52 -8.18
N LEU A 75 -14.86 33.01 -8.94
CA LEU A 75 -13.48 33.53 -8.95
C LEU A 75 -13.38 34.82 -9.78
N HIS A 76 -14.10 34.85 -10.90
CA HIS A 76 -14.24 35.99 -11.80
C HIS A 76 -15.63 35.95 -12.42
N SER A 77 -16.13 37.07 -12.96
CA SER A 77 -17.44 37.12 -13.64
C SER A 77 -17.56 36.12 -14.81
N GLY A 78 -16.42 35.73 -15.39
CA GLY A 78 -16.31 34.68 -16.42
C GLY A 78 -15.84 33.31 -15.92
N ALA A 79 -15.60 33.10 -14.62
CA ALA A 79 -15.08 31.84 -14.09
C ALA A 79 -15.74 31.48 -12.75
N VAL A 80 -16.64 30.50 -12.79
CA VAL A 80 -17.33 29.94 -11.61
C VAL A 80 -16.74 28.57 -11.31
N VAL A 81 -16.26 28.38 -10.08
CA VAL A 81 -15.61 27.14 -9.64
C VAL A 81 -16.59 26.30 -8.82
N THR A 82 -16.69 25.02 -9.14
CA THR A 82 -17.43 24.03 -8.36
C THR A 82 -16.48 22.93 -7.91
N LEU A 83 -16.48 22.61 -6.61
CA LEU A 83 -15.70 21.53 -6.00
C LEU A 83 -16.66 20.52 -5.38
N GLU A 84 -16.51 19.24 -5.67
CA GLU A 84 -17.30 18.15 -5.08
C GLU A 84 -16.34 17.17 -4.40
N TYR A 85 -16.24 17.27 -3.08
CA TYR A 85 -15.39 16.42 -2.26
C TYR A 85 -16.09 15.13 -1.88
N GLU A 86 -15.37 14.03 -1.94
CA GLU A 86 -15.78 12.69 -1.51
C GLU A 86 -14.72 12.15 -0.55
N ILE A 87 -15.10 11.87 0.71
CA ILE A 87 -14.18 11.55 1.81
C ILE A 87 -14.54 10.20 2.42
N HIS A 88 -13.54 9.34 2.63
CA HIS A 88 -13.72 7.98 3.12
C HIS A 88 -12.90 7.68 4.38
N GLU A 89 -13.41 6.78 5.22
CA GLU A 89 -12.80 6.38 6.50
C GLU A 89 -11.42 5.71 6.34
N GLU A 90 -11.14 5.12 5.17
CA GLU A 90 -9.85 4.50 4.84
C GLU A 90 -8.70 5.51 4.65
N GLY A 91 -8.97 6.81 4.79
CA GLY A 91 -7.97 7.87 4.58
C GLY A 91 -7.84 8.26 3.12
N ALA A 92 -8.96 8.34 2.41
CA ALA A 92 -9.02 8.75 1.01
C ALA A 92 -9.96 9.94 0.85
N MET A 93 -9.55 10.92 0.06
CA MET A 93 -10.37 12.04 -0.36
C MET A 93 -10.21 12.26 -1.87
N PHE A 94 -11.31 12.42 -2.58
CA PHE A 94 -11.34 12.83 -3.98
C PHE A 94 -12.09 14.14 -4.11
N CYS A 95 -11.77 14.92 -5.14
CA CYS A 95 -12.49 16.12 -5.47
C CYS A 95 -12.66 16.22 -6.99
N ASN A 96 -13.91 16.17 -7.46
CA ASN A 96 -14.21 16.65 -8.80
C ASN A 96 -14.15 18.17 -8.74
N PHE A 97 -13.33 18.80 -9.55
CA PHE A 97 -13.41 20.25 -9.72
C PHE A 97 -13.79 20.61 -11.14
N ALA A 98 -14.54 21.69 -11.26
CA ALA A 98 -14.93 22.26 -12.54
C ALA A 98 -14.79 23.78 -12.51
N VAL A 99 -14.39 24.35 -13.64
CA VAL A 99 -14.43 25.80 -13.88
C VAL A 99 -15.36 26.04 -15.05
N ASP A 100 -16.50 26.65 -14.76
CA ASP A 100 -17.53 27.01 -15.73
C ASP A 100 -17.33 28.46 -16.20
N THR A 101 -17.35 28.66 -17.52
CA THR A 101 -17.45 29.96 -18.17
C THR A 101 -18.90 30.16 -18.63
N PRO A 102 -19.66 31.10 -18.01
CA PRO A 102 -21.04 31.36 -18.40
C PRO A 102 -21.17 31.85 -19.84
N ALA A 103 -22.29 31.53 -20.49
CA ALA A 103 -22.59 32.05 -21.82
C ALA A 103 -22.59 33.60 -21.82
N GLY A 104 -21.97 34.19 -22.84
CA GLY A 104 -21.84 35.65 -22.96
C GLY A 104 -20.64 36.26 -22.22
N SER A 105 -19.92 35.49 -21.40
CA SER A 105 -18.68 35.95 -20.75
C SER A 105 -17.46 35.72 -21.65
N SER A 106 -16.43 36.53 -21.46
CA SER A 106 -15.09 36.29 -22.02
C SER A 106 -14.02 36.86 -21.11
N PHE A 107 -12.83 36.25 -21.10
CA PHE A 107 -11.66 36.75 -20.38
C PHE A 107 -10.38 36.24 -21.02
N GLU A 108 -9.25 36.86 -20.69
CA GLU A 108 -7.92 36.40 -21.07
C GLU A 108 -7.30 35.55 -19.95
N LEU A 109 -6.90 34.33 -20.27
CA LEU A 109 -6.24 33.39 -19.34
C LEU A 109 -4.74 33.31 -19.63
N GLY A 110 -3.92 33.76 -18.68
CA GLY A 110 -2.45 33.61 -18.76
C GLY A 110 -1.91 32.37 -18.04
N GLU A 111 -2.57 31.93 -16.97
CA GLU A 111 -2.14 30.79 -16.15
C GLU A 111 -3.35 30.17 -15.42
N CYS A 112 -3.38 28.86 -15.29
CA CYS A 112 -4.30 28.13 -14.40
C CYS A 112 -3.51 27.02 -13.69
N SER A 113 -3.45 27.05 -12.36
CA SER A 113 -2.70 26.06 -11.59
C SER A 113 -3.37 25.70 -10.27
N VAL A 114 -3.06 24.51 -9.77
CA VAL A 114 -3.37 24.08 -8.41
C VAL A 114 -2.09 23.74 -7.67
N ARG A 115 -1.98 24.21 -6.43
CA ARG A 115 -0.84 23.93 -5.55
C ARG A 115 -1.28 23.16 -4.32
N CYS A 116 -0.62 22.02 -4.07
CA CYS A 116 -0.62 21.35 -2.78
C CYS A 116 0.67 21.69 -2.04
N ALA A 117 0.56 22.13 -0.78
CA ALA A 117 1.68 22.44 0.09
C ALA A 117 1.52 21.68 1.41
N VAL A 118 2.58 20.98 1.81
CA VAL A 118 2.66 20.21 3.05
C VAL A 118 3.70 20.87 3.93
N ASP A 119 3.31 21.32 5.11
CA ASP A 119 4.23 21.80 6.13
C ASP A 119 5.08 20.63 6.64
N THR A 120 6.39 20.71 6.42
CA THR A 120 7.34 19.67 6.80
C THR A 120 8.20 20.09 8.00
N ARG A 121 7.89 21.22 8.64
CA ARG A 121 8.57 21.64 9.87
C ARG A 121 8.30 20.62 10.98
N GLY A 122 9.37 20.16 11.62
CA GLY A 122 9.31 19.10 12.63
C GLY A 122 9.35 17.67 12.08
N VAL A 123 9.27 17.48 10.76
CA VAL A 123 9.52 16.17 10.13
C VAL A 123 11.02 15.86 10.19
N ARG A 124 11.37 14.71 10.74
CA ARG A 124 12.77 14.24 10.86
C ARG A 124 13.20 13.41 9.65
N ARG A 125 12.27 12.66 9.07
CA ARG A 125 12.51 11.75 7.93
C ARG A 125 11.47 12.01 6.86
N MET A 126 11.97 12.18 5.64
CA MET A 126 11.14 12.47 4.49
C MET A 126 11.72 11.86 3.22
N ARG A 127 10.86 11.16 2.48
CA ARG A 127 11.11 10.71 1.11
C ARG A 127 9.88 11.01 0.28
N TRP A 128 10.08 11.34 -0.98
CA TRP A 128 8.98 11.59 -1.90
C TRP A 128 9.20 10.84 -3.22
N GLY A 129 8.16 10.78 -4.04
CA GLY A 129 8.23 10.10 -5.33
C GLY A 129 7.11 10.54 -6.25
N HIS A 130 7.22 10.27 -7.53
CA HIS A 130 6.18 10.55 -8.51
C HIS A 130 6.16 9.50 -9.62
N TYR A 131 5.03 9.41 -10.30
CA TYR A 131 4.90 8.67 -11.55
C TYR A 131 4.84 9.69 -12.68
N THR A 132 5.24 9.27 -13.87
CA THR A 132 5.06 10.04 -15.10
C THR A 132 3.98 9.41 -15.96
N ARG A 133 3.48 10.15 -16.95
CA ARG A 133 2.51 9.63 -17.94
C ARG A 133 3.20 9.00 -19.13
N GLN A 134 4.53 9.08 -19.18
CA GLN A 134 5.33 8.45 -20.21
C GLN A 134 5.33 6.94 -20.01
N PRO A 135 4.97 6.16 -21.05
CA PRO A 135 4.96 4.72 -20.96
C PRO A 135 6.39 4.17 -20.87
N LYS A 136 6.65 3.36 -19.85
CA LYS A 136 7.80 2.46 -19.78
C LYS A 136 7.39 1.09 -20.30
N TYR A 137 8.04 0.66 -21.37
CA TYR A 137 7.77 -0.63 -21.98
C TYR A 137 8.64 -1.73 -21.39
N LYS A 138 8.03 -2.87 -21.07
CA LYS A 138 8.73 -4.11 -20.73
C LYS A 138 8.29 -5.20 -21.70
N ARG A 139 9.25 -5.87 -22.34
CA ARG A 139 8.97 -6.97 -23.27
C ARG A 139 9.16 -8.30 -22.56
N ASP A 140 8.28 -9.26 -22.83
CA ASP A 140 8.47 -10.66 -22.49
C ASP A 140 8.36 -11.55 -23.73
N TYR A 141 8.32 -12.87 -23.54
CA TYR A 141 8.25 -13.85 -24.63
C TYR A 141 6.95 -13.79 -25.45
N SER A 142 5.88 -13.27 -24.88
CA SER A 142 4.52 -13.26 -25.43
C SER A 142 4.02 -11.88 -25.88
N THR A 143 4.39 -10.79 -25.21
CA THR A 143 3.83 -9.44 -25.48
C THR A 143 4.71 -8.29 -24.96
N VAL A 144 4.27 -7.06 -25.23
CA VAL A 144 4.84 -5.82 -24.68
C VAL A 144 3.88 -5.27 -23.62
N HIS A 145 4.39 -5.08 -22.41
CA HIS A 145 3.67 -4.46 -21.30
C HIS A 145 4.03 -2.98 -21.20
N ALA A 146 3.03 -2.13 -21.04
CA ALA A 146 3.22 -0.70 -20.80
C ALA A 146 2.88 -0.35 -19.35
N PHE A 147 3.78 0.37 -18.69
CA PHE A 147 3.61 0.88 -17.33
C PHE A 147 3.81 2.38 -17.32
N ALA A 148 3.24 3.07 -16.34
CA ALA A 148 3.74 4.40 -16.00
C ALA A 148 5.21 4.30 -15.54
N GLU A 149 6.08 5.14 -16.07
CA GLU A 149 7.41 5.33 -15.48
C GLU A 149 7.27 6.01 -14.11
N PHE A 150 8.24 5.77 -13.22
CA PHE A 150 8.20 6.31 -11.87
C PHE A 150 9.61 6.63 -11.38
N ARG A 151 9.69 7.62 -10.49
CA ARG A 151 10.89 7.97 -9.71
C ARG A 151 10.48 8.09 -8.25
N MET A 152 10.84 7.09 -7.47
CA MET A 152 10.45 6.95 -6.07
C MET A 152 11.67 7.08 -5.14
N PHE A 153 11.44 7.17 -3.84
CA PHE A 153 12.49 7.26 -2.81
C PHE A 153 13.46 8.45 -2.97
N ARG A 154 12.95 9.57 -3.48
CA ARG A 154 13.71 10.81 -3.65
C ARG A 154 13.96 11.49 -2.32
N ALA A 155 15.14 12.11 -2.18
CA ALA A 155 15.49 12.93 -1.04
C ALA A 155 14.67 14.23 -1.02
N ALA A 156 14.47 14.81 0.17
CA ALA A 156 13.61 15.98 0.34
C ALA A 156 14.04 17.22 -0.47
N ALA A 157 15.34 17.40 -0.71
CA ALA A 157 15.88 18.52 -1.46
C ALA A 157 15.80 18.36 -2.98
N GLU A 158 15.49 17.16 -3.48
CA GLU A 158 15.36 16.94 -4.92
C GLU A 158 14.14 17.67 -5.50
N VAL A 159 14.23 18.01 -6.79
CA VAL A 159 13.18 18.70 -7.55
C VAL A 159 12.74 17.84 -8.74
N ALA A 160 11.47 17.93 -9.13
CA ALA A 160 10.98 17.47 -10.43
C ALA A 160 10.28 18.61 -11.15
N GLU A 161 10.47 18.70 -12.46
CA GLU A 161 9.72 19.57 -13.34
C GLU A 161 9.58 18.89 -14.70
N GLU A 162 8.34 18.66 -15.14
CA GLU A 162 8.06 17.98 -16.41
C GLU A 162 6.85 18.63 -17.10
N ARG A 163 6.85 18.65 -18.43
CA ARG A 163 5.75 19.19 -19.27
C ARG A 163 4.59 18.19 -19.39
N GLU A 164 4.13 17.72 -18.24
CA GLU A 164 2.96 16.85 -18.07
C GLU A 164 2.28 17.12 -16.73
N LEU A 165 1.04 16.64 -16.56
CA LEU A 165 0.37 16.62 -15.26
C LEU A 165 0.67 15.30 -14.55
N PHE A 166 1.54 15.27 -13.53
CA PHE A 166 1.89 14.03 -12.83
C PHE A 166 0.61 13.36 -12.30
N PRO A 167 0.36 12.08 -12.64
CA PRO A 167 -0.84 11.38 -12.21
C PRO A 167 -0.78 11.04 -10.71
N TYR A 168 0.43 11.03 -10.16
CA TYR A 168 0.71 10.59 -8.81
C TYR A 168 1.98 11.26 -8.29
N VAL A 169 1.90 11.79 -7.07
CA VAL A 169 3.02 12.24 -6.27
C VAL A 169 2.82 11.74 -4.85
N SER A 170 3.87 11.26 -4.19
CA SER A 170 3.79 10.70 -2.83
C SER A 170 4.83 11.30 -1.90
N LEU A 171 4.52 11.27 -0.60
CA LEU A 171 5.35 11.79 0.47
C LEU A 171 5.25 10.88 1.69
N SER A 172 6.38 10.30 2.11
CA SER A 172 6.48 9.50 3.36
C SER A 172 7.16 10.34 4.43
N LEU A 173 6.54 10.42 5.60
CA LEU A 173 6.90 11.32 6.69
C LEU A 173 7.15 10.55 7.99
N GLY A 174 8.14 10.97 8.76
CA GLY A 174 8.41 10.45 10.10
C GLY A 174 8.96 11.50 11.05
N TRP A 175 8.59 11.36 12.33
CA TRP A 175 8.90 12.28 13.41
C TRP A 175 9.85 11.64 14.43
N GLU A 176 10.10 12.35 15.55
CA GLU A 176 11.09 11.97 16.56
C GLU A 176 10.89 10.56 17.15
N ASN A 177 9.63 10.12 17.31
CA ASN A 177 9.27 8.84 17.91
C ASN A 177 9.34 7.64 16.94
N THR A 178 9.90 7.82 15.75
CA THR A 178 10.13 6.75 14.77
C THR A 178 11.54 6.81 14.21
N ARG A 179 12.05 5.66 13.75
CA ARG A 179 13.32 5.61 12.99
C ARG A 179 13.15 6.04 11.54
N PHE A 180 12.04 5.63 10.91
CA PHE A 180 11.74 5.83 9.50
C PHE A 180 10.47 6.65 9.33
N PHE A 181 9.44 6.13 8.66
CA PHE A 181 8.24 6.85 8.27
C PHE A 181 7.02 6.27 8.99
N SER A 182 6.21 7.10 9.63
CA SER A 182 4.96 6.70 10.29
C SER A 182 3.71 6.97 9.47
N ASN A 183 3.81 7.88 8.49
CA ASN A 183 2.70 8.34 7.67
C ASN A 183 3.10 8.41 6.19
N HIS A 184 2.09 8.26 5.34
CA HIS A 184 2.24 8.34 3.89
C HIS A 184 1.11 9.16 3.29
N LEU A 185 1.46 10.08 2.42
CA LEU A 185 0.53 10.89 1.65
C LEU A 185 0.69 10.58 0.18
N GLU A 186 -0.41 10.61 -0.56
CA GLU A 186 -0.40 10.60 -2.02
C GLU A 186 -1.29 11.71 -2.52
N PHE A 187 -0.88 12.33 -3.61
CA PHE A 187 -1.60 13.35 -4.34
C PHE A 187 -1.78 12.87 -5.77
N ILE A 188 -3.02 12.90 -6.25
CA ILE A 188 -3.41 12.27 -7.50
C ILE A 188 -4.04 13.32 -8.42
N MET A 189 -3.77 13.21 -9.72
CA MET A 189 -4.43 13.98 -10.76
C MET A 189 -4.86 13.02 -11.88
N GLU A 190 -6.16 12.85 -12.11
CA GLU A 190 -6.65 11.82 -13.03
C GLU A 190 -6.38 12.15 -14.49
N ASP A 191 -6.66 13.38 -14.92
CA ASP A 191 -6.57 13.77 -16.33
C ASP A 191 -5.32 14.61 -16.65
N TRP A 192 -4.71 14.32 -17.79
CA TRP A 192 -3.72 15.18 -18.45
C TRP A 192 -4.37 15.93 -19.60
N THR A 193 -5.08 16.99 -19.24
CA THR A 193 -5.75 17.90 -20.18
C THR A 193 -5.31 19.33 -19.89
N SER A 194 -5.13 20.12 -20.95
CA SER A 194 -4.91 21.55 -20.81
C SER A 194 -6.25 22.27 -20.66
N TYR A 195 -6.25 23.42 -19.98
CA TYR A 195 -7.43 24.29 -19.95
C TYR A 195 -7.82 24.70 -21.37
N ASN A 196 -9.12 24.81 -21.67
CA ASN A 196 -9.64 25.16 -23.00
C ASN A 196 -9.20 24.21 -24.13
N ASP A 197 -8.97 22.93 -23.80
CA ASP A 197 -8.49 21.90 -24.74
C ASP A 197 -7.23 22.33 -25.53
N GLY A 198 -6.40 23.15 -24.88
CA GLY A 198 -5.15 23.64 -25.44
C GLY A 198 -4.09 22.54 -25.63
N PRO A 199 -2.98 22.85 -26.29
CA PRO A 199 -1.89 21.89 -26.46
C PRO A 199 -1.29 21.48 -25.11
N LEU A 200 -1.01 20.19 -24.94
CA LEU A 200 -0.45 19.63 -23.69
C LEU A 200 0.91 20.23 -23.31
N SER A 201 1.64 20.83 -24.26
CA SER A 201 2.88 21.58 -23.99
C SER A 201 2.70 22.78 -23.06
N LEU A 202 1.46 23.27 -22.88
CA LEU A 202 1.11 24.33 -21.94
C LEU A 202 0.82 23.80 -20.53
N THR A 203 0.83 22.49 -20.34
CA THR A 203 0.72 21.88 -19.02
C THR A 203 2.09 21.61 -18.42
N ARG A 204 2.15 21.55 -17.08
CA ARG A 204 3.39 21.29 -16.35
C ARG A 204 3.11 20.78 -14.95
N SER A 205 4.01 19.97 -14.42
CA SER A 205 4.08 19.65 -13.00
C SER A 205 5.40 20.09 -12.42
N ARG A 206 5.37 20.61 -11.20
CA ARG A 206 6.57 20.99 -10.44
C ARG A 206 6.46 20.49 -9.02
N VAL A 207 7.51 19.82 -8.55
CA VAL A 207 7.64 19.38 -7.16
C VAL A 207 8.95 19.88 -6.60
N ALA A 208 8.89 20.59 -5.46
CA ALA A 208 10.06 21.14 -4.79
C ALA A 208 9.78 21.36 -3.29
N THR A 209 10.84 21.42 -2.49
CA THR A 209 10.76 21.85 -1.08
C THR A 209 11.28 23.28 -0.97
N ALA A 210 10.50 24.18 -0.39
CA ALA A 210 10.85 25.59 -0.20
C ALA A 210 10.30 26.11 1.12
N ASP A 211 11.10 26.87 1.86
CA ASP A 211 10.74 27.54 3.11
C ASP A 211 10.20 26.63 4.21
N GLY A 212 10.49 25.31 4.17
CA GLY A 212 9.94 24.32 5.12
C GLY A 212 8.64 23.67 4.65
N ASP A 213 8.15 24.00 3.46
CA ASP A 213 7.02 23.30 2.82
C ASP A 213 7.50 22.45 1.66
N TRP A 214 7.02 21.21 1.61
CA TRP A 214 7.07 20.43 0.38
C TRP A 214 5.86 20.82 -0.49
N GLN A 215 6.08 21.07 -1.77
CA GLN A 215 5.05 21.58 -2.67
C GLN A 215 4.97 20.77 -3.96
N ALA A 216 3.76 20.39 -4.34
CA ALA A 216 3.43 19.88 -5.67
C ALA A 216 2.48 20.87 -6.35
N ARG A 217 2.80 21.28 -7.58
CA ARG A 217 1.99 22.20 -8.36
C ARG A 217 1.73 21.62 -9.75
N TRP A 218 0.46 21.62 -10.15
CA TRP A 218 0.01 21.26 -11.48
C TRP A 218 -0.46 22.53 -12.20
N PHE A 219 0.09 22.79 -13.37
CA PHE A 219 -0.31 23.88 -14.25
C PHE A 219 -1.16 23.28 -15.38
N PHE A 220 -2.46 23.57 -15.38
CA PHE A 220 -3.37 23.19 -16.46
C PHE A 220 -3.19 24.08 -17.70
N HIS A 221 -2.63 25.27 -17.50
CA HIS A 221 -2.29 26.21 -18.55
C HIS A 221 -1.18 27.14 -18.07
N GLU A 222 -0.12 27.31 -18.87
CA GLU A 222 0.96 28.26 -18.62
C GLU A 222 1.73 28.59 -19.91
N GLY A 223 2.22 29.83 -20.01
CA GLY A 223 3.25 30.22 -20.99
C GLY A 223 2.71 30.97 -22.21
N SER A 224 1.39 31.08 -22.35
CA SER A 224 0.74 31.93 -23.35
C SER A 224 -0.57 32.49 -22.79
N THR A 225 -1.00 33.65 -23.27
CA THR A 225 -2.33 34.18 -22.97
C THR A 225 -3.31 33.67 -24.01
N VAL A 226 -4.44 33.10 -23.57
CA VAL A 226 -5.52 32.62 -24.44
C VAL A 226 -6.81 33.35 -24.11
N ARG A 227 -7.61 33.68 -25.12
CA ARG A 227 -8.93 34.26 -24.91
C ARG A 227 -9.96 33.15 -24.76
N ILE A 228 -10.63 33.10 -23.61
CA ILE A 228 -11.74 32.19 -23.34
C ILE A 228 -13.04 32.89 -23.70
N THR A 229 -13.88 32.26 -24.52
CA THR A 229 -15.16 32.82 -24.99
C THR A 229 -16.26 31.77 -24.97
N GLY A 230 -17.50 32.22 -24.75
CA GLY A 230 -18.68 31.36 -24.83
C GLY A 230 -18.85 30.44 -23.62
N SER A 231 -19.76 29.46 -23.74
CA SER A 231 -19.99 28.47 -22.69
C SER A 231 -18.92 27.39 -22.78
N PHE A 232 -18.04 27.35 -21.78
CA PHE A 232 -16.97 26.36 -21.66
C PHE A 232 -16.95 25.78 -20.25
N ARG A 233 -16.57 24.51 -20.10
CA ARG A 233 -16.41 23.86 -18.80
C ARG A 233 -15.14 23.03 -18.78
N TYR A 234 -14.16 23.47 -18.01
CA TYR A 234 -13.02 22.63 -17.66
C TYR A 234 -13.41 21.69 -16.51
N ARG A 235 -12.97 20.43 -16.55
CA ARG A 235 -13.14 19.46 -15.46
C ARG A 235 -11.88 18.63 -15.31
N ASN A 236 -11.54 18.33 -14.07
CA ASN A 236 -10.54 17.32 -13.74
C ASN A 236 -10.85 16.79 -12.33
N ARG A 237 -10.23 15.69 -11.93
CA ARG A 237 -10.33 15.12 -10.59
C ARG A 237 -8.96 15.04 -9.98
N TRP A 238 -8.85 15.53 -8.74
CA TRP A 238 -7.68 15.29 -7.91
C TRP A 238 -8.07 14.52 -6.66
N GLY A 239 -7.08 13.92 -6.00
CA GLY A 239 -7.30 13.19 -4.76
C GLY A 239 -6.11 13.25 -3.82
N ILE A 240 -6.38 12.97 -2.55
CA ILE A 240 -5.37 12.80 -1.49
C ILE A 240 -5.63 11.47 -0.79
N MET A 241 -4.60 10.65 -0.71
CA MET A 241 -4.55 9.52 0.23
C MET A 241 -3.72 9.96 1.43
N TYR A 242 -4.15 9.64 2.64
CA TYR A 242 -3.42 9.94 3.88
C TYR A 242 -3.46 8.74 4.82
N GLY A 243 -2.46 7.90 4.67
CA GLY A 243 -2.29 6.68 5.43
C GLY A 243 -1.36 6.83 6.63
N ARG A 244 -1.46 5.82 7.50
CA ARG A 244 -0.55 5.59 8.62
C ARG A 244 -0.26 4.10 8.73
N ALA A 245 0.77 3.75 9.47
CA ALA A 245 1.15 2.36 9.69
C ALA A 245 -0.03 1.51 10.23
N ARG A 246 -0.24 0.33 9.65
CA ARG A 246 -1.29 -0.61 10.07
C ARG A 246 -0.81 -1.50 11.20
N SER A 247 -1.42 -1.34 12.36
CA SER A 247 -0.95 -1.92 13.61
C SER A 247 -1.99 -2.76 14.35
N GLN A 248 -3.23 -2.87 13.85
CA GLN A 248 -4.34 -3.51 14.56
C GLN A 248 -5.06 -4.54 13.70
N ALA A 249 -5.61 -5.60 14.27
CA ALA A 249 -6.39 -6.61 13.55
C ALA A 249 -7.76 -6.84 14.17
N GLY A 250 -8.68 -7.38 13.36
CA GLY A 250 -10.03 -7.75 13.78
C GLY A 250 -11.11 -6.82 13.21
N ALA A 251 -12.36 -7.26 13.33
CA ALA A 251 -13.50 -6.58 12.74
C ALA A 251 -13.77 -5.17 13.32
N GLN A 252 -13.29 -4.91 14.54
CA GLN A 252 -13.43 -3.61 15.23
C GLN A 252 -12.22 -2.69 15.01
N ALA A 253 -11.17 -3.16 14.33
CA ALA A 253 -10.02 -2.32 14.02
C ALA A 253 -10.43 -1.23 13.03
N ASP A 254 -10.01 0.00 13.30
CA ASP A 254 -10.26 1.14 12.42
C ASP A 254 -9.69 0.85 11.02
N PRO A 255 -10.46 1.07 9.94
CA PRO A 255 -10.02 0.75 8.58
C PRO A 255 -8.67 1.36 8.18
N ALA A 256 -8.31 2.53 8.74
CA ALA A 256 -7.05 3.20 8.47
C ALA A 256 -5.83 2.54 9.14
N VAL A 257 -6.02 1.63 10.10
CA VAL A 257 -4.93 0.90 10.78
C VAL A 257 -5.10 -0.63 10.78
N ARG A 258 -6.18 -1.14 10.18
CA ARG A 258 -6.50 -2.57 10.14
C ARG A 258 -5.53 -3.35 9.26
N ASN A 259 -4.94 -4.40 9.80
CA ASN A 259 -4.12 -5.40 9.13
C ASN A 259 -4.45 -6.79 9.70
N ASN A 260 -5.38 -7.49 9.05
CA ASN A 260 -5.76 -8.86 9.39
C ASN A 260 -4.72 -9.90 8.97
N ALA A 261 -3.68 -9.52 8.23
CA ALA A 261 -2.58 -10.39 7.84
C ALA A 261 -1.45 -10.48 8.87
N MET A 262 -1.55 -9.76 9.99
CA MET A 262 -0.57 -9.84 11.08
C MET A 262 -0.43 -11.27 11.61
N GLY A 263 0.79 -11.78 11.58
CA GLY A 263 1.13 -13.11 12.08
C GLY A 263 0.68 -14.29 11.23
N LEU A 264 0.23 -14.03 9.99
CA LEU A 264 -0.04 -15.12 9.06
C LEU A 264 1.27 -15.80 8.65
N ARG A 265 1.28 -17.12 8.74
CA ARG A 265 2.33 -18.00 8.23
C ARG A 265 1.80 -18.59 6.94
N LEU A 266 2.18 -17.95 5.84
CA LEU A 266 1.59 -18.14 4.52
C LEU A 266 2.24 -19.31 3.80
N ALA A 267 1.43 -20.20 3.24
CA ALA A 267 1.85 -21.10 2.17
C ALA A 267 1.27 -20.59 0.85
N HIS A 268 2.14 -20.16 -0.08
CA HIS A 268 1.69 -19.67 -1.38
C HIS A 268 1.78 -20.82 -2.40
N CYS A 269 0.66 -21.51 -2.62
CA CYS A 269 0.56 -22.61 -3.57
C CYS A 269 0.68 -22.08 -4.99
N MET A 270 1.84 -22.29 -5.62
CA MET A 270 2.18 -21.82 -6.96
C MET A 270 2.44 -23.02 -7.85
N TYR A 271 1.37 -23.58 -8.41
CA TYR A 271 1.46 -24.68 -9.37
C TYR A 271 1.46 -24.14 -10.80
N PRO A 272 2.18 -24.79 -11.73
CA PRO A 272 2.15 -24.47 -13.15
C PRO A 272 0.70 -24.38 -13.66
N TYR A 273 0.40 -23.37 -14.47
CA TYR A 273 -0.98 -23.05 -14.88
C TYR A 273 -1.16 -22.96 -16.39
N ALA A 274 -0.09 -22.99 -17.18
CA ALA A 274 -0.20 -22.88 -18.63
C ALA A 274 -0.66 -24.22 -19.21
N ARG A 275 -1.83 -24.30 -19.83
CA ARG A 275 -2.32 -25.54 -20.44
C ARG A 275 -1.93 -25.59 -21.91
N LYS A 276 -1.36 -26.71 -22.34
CA LYS A 276 -1.18 -26.99 -23.77
C LYS A 276 -2.55 -27.26 -24.39
N GLY A 277 -2.87 -26.55 -25.45
CA GLY A 277 -4.12 -26.72 -26.19
C GLY A 277 -4.17 -25.79 -27.40
N ASP A 278 -5.03 -26.12 -28.35
CA ASP A 278 -5.38 -25.33 -29.53
C ASP A 278 -6.62 -24.44 -29.33
N THR A 279 -7.34 -24.63 -28.22
CA THR A 279 -8.51 -23.84 -27.83
C THR A 279 -8.16 -22.70 -26.87
N TRP A 280 -8.77 -21.52 -27.07
CA TRP A 280 -8.61 -20.36 -26.19
C TRP A 280 -9.01 -20.68 -24.72
N PRO A 281 -8.30 -20.12 -23.72
CA PRO A 281 -7.08 -19.32 -23.85
C PRO A 281 -5.89 -20.20 -24.25
N TRP A 282 -5.23 -19.83 -25.35
CA TRP A 282 -3.93 -20.38 -25.71
C TRP A 282 -2.95 -20.16 -24.54
N VAL A 283 -1.96 -21.05 -24.42
CA VAL A 283 -0.84 -21.02 -23.46
C VAL A 283 -0.40 -19.58 -23.14
N SER A 284 -0.98 -18.97 -22.10
CA SER A 284 -0.60 -17.63 -21.68
C SER A 284 0.54 -17.74 -20.68
N MET A 285 1.74 -17.45 -21.15
CA MET A 285 2.96 -17.57 -20.34
C MET A 285 3.12 -16.34 -19.43
N PRO A 286 3.69 -16.48 -18.22
CA PRO A 286 3.95 -15.35 -17.34
C PRO A 286 4.87 -14.31 -17.97
N ILE A 287 4.71 -13.05 -17.53
CA ILE A 287 5.52 -11.89 -17.94
C ILE A 287 7.04 -12.03 -17.74
N LYS A 288 7.48 -13.01 -16.96
CA LYS A 288 8.90 -13.22 -16.66
C LYS A 288 9.47 -14.49 -17.27
N GLN A 289 8.67 -15.22 -18.05
CA GLN A 289 9.24 -16.33 -18.78
C GLN A 289 10.16 -15.80 -19.88
N VAL A 290 11.45 -15.84 -19.60
CA VAL A 290 12.51 -15.59 -20.59
C VAL A 290 12.81 -16.88 -21.33
N ALA A 291 13.46 -16.80 -22.49
CA ALA A 291 13.82 -17.97 -23.31
C ALA A 291 14.61 -19.06 -22.54
N ALA A 292 15.24 -18.70 -21.42
CA ALA A 292 15.99 -19.61 -20.56
C ALA A 292 15.13 -20.39 -19.53
N GLN A 293 13.83 -20.11 -19.40
CA GLN A 293 12.95 -20.78 -18.44
C GLN A 293 12.10 -21.85 -19.12
N ASN A 294 12.12 -23.06 -18.53
CA ASN A 294 11.22 -24.13 -18.93
C ASN A 294 9.77 -23.69 -18.81
N PRO A 295 8.91 -24.01 -19.79
CA PRO A 295 7.49 -23.75 -19.70
C PRO A 295 6.83 -24.24 -18.41
N GLN A 296 6.05 -23.35 -17.78
CA GLN A 296 5.22 -23.67 -16.62
C GLN A 296 3.91 -24.37 -17.05
N PHE A 297 4.04 -25.54 -17.70
CA PHE A 297 2.89 -26.30 -18.13
C PHE A 297 2.14 -26.93 -16.95
N PHE A 298 0.82 -26.75 -16.91
CA PHE A 298 -0.08 -27.36 -15.94
C PHE A 298 0.12 -28.89 -15.90
N LYS A 299 0.44 -29.40 -14.71
CA LYS A 299 0.71 -30.84 -14.48
C LYS A 299 -0.38 -31.54 -13.65
N GLY A 300 -1.47 -30.84 -13.38
CA GLY A 300 -2.53 -31.30 -12.49
C GLY A 300 -2.68 -30.42 -11.25
N ASN A 301 -3.79 -30.61 -10.55
CA ASN A 301 -4.07 -29.94 -9.29
C ASN A 301 -3.17 -30.52 -8.17
N PRO A 302 -2.75 -29.73 -7.17
CA PRO A 302 -2.05 -30.26 -6.01
C PRO A 302 -2.94 -31.24 -5.22
N GLU A 303 -2.31 -32.29 -4.71
CA GLU A 303 -2.93 -33.23 -3.81
C GLU A 303 -3.33 -32.56 -2.48
N LEU A 304 -4.39 -33.05 -1.82
CA LEU A 304 -4.83 -32.54 -0.52
C LEU A 304 -3.75 -32.67 0.57
N SER A 305 -2.88 -33.69 0.46
CA SER A 305 -1.72 -33.92 1.33
C SER A 305 -0.77 -32.72 1.41
N ARG A 306 -0.76 -31.85 0.38
CA ARG A 306 0.03 -30.62 0.37
C ARG A 306 -0.45 -29.60 1.41
N VAL A 307 -1.73 -29.61 1.76
CA VAL A 307 -2.27 -28.81 2.88
C VAL A 307 -1.72 -29.33 4.20
N ASP A 308 -1.73 -30.65 4.39
CA ASP A 308 -1.22 -31.28 5.62
C ASP A 308 0.29 -31.01 5.80
N GLU A 309 1.04 -31.02 4.71
CA GLU A 309 2.46 -30.64 4.71
C GLU A 309 2.67 -29.18 5.12
N ALA A 310 1.92 -28.23 4.55
CA ALA A 310 2.00 -26.83 4.96
C ALA A 310 1.65 -26.64 6.45
N LEU A 311 0.60 -27.31 6.91
CA LEU A 311 0.15 -27.26 8.30
C LEU A 311 1.20 -27.84 9.26
N ALA A 312 1.80 -28.99 8.93
CA ALA A 312 2.85 -29.61 9.74
C ALA A 312 4.08 -28.71 9.93
N ILE A 313 4.32 -27.85 8.94
CA ILE A 313 5.39 -26.85 8.95
C ILE A 313 5.00 -25.55 9.69
N GLY A 314 3.74 -25.43 10.09
CA GLY A 314 3.23 -24.32 10.89
C GLY A 314 2.54 -23.22 10.09
N ALA A 315 2.28 -23.42 8.79
CA ALA A 315 1.43 -22.51 8.04
C ALA A 315 0.01 -22.52 8.60
N ASN A 316 -0.63 -21.35 8.65
CA ASN A 316 -2.02 -21.20 9.08
C ASN A 316 -2.91 -20.56 8.02
N TYR A 317 -2.34 -20.29 6.84
CA TYR A 317 -3.06 -19.63 5.77
C TYR A 317 -2.51 -20.09 4.41
N MET A 318 -3.41 -20.37 3.48
CA MET A 318 -3.09 -20.88 2.15
C MET A 318 -3.48 -19.86 1.08
N ILE A 319 -2.53 -19.45 0.23
CA ILE A 319 -2.84 -18.68 -0.98
C ILE A 319 -2.87 -19.67 -2.14
N ILE A 320 -4.02 -19.77 -2.81
CA ILE A 320 -4.15 -20.54 -4.05
C ILE A 320 -3.89 -19.58 -5.21
N HIS A 321 -2.75 -19.74 -5.87
CA HIS A 321 -2.38 -18.92 -7.03
C HIS A 321 -3.29 -19.24 -8.23
N GLN A 322 -3.00 -18.66 -9.40
CA GLN A 322 -3.96 -18.47 -10.48
C GLN A 322 -4.42 -19.74 -11.19
N PHE A 323 -3.79 -20.89 -10.93
CA PHE A 323 -4.11 -22.17 -11.56
C PHE A 323 -5.51 -22.70 -11.23
N TRP A 324 -6.18 -22.14 -10.20
CA TRP A 324 -7.58 -22.47 -9.90
C TRP A 324 -8.52 -22.03 -11.03
N MET A 325 -8.16 -21.02 -11.82
CA MET A 325 -8.97 -20.51 -12.93
C MET A 325 -8.85 -21.39 -14.18
N ARG A 326 -9.91 -21.42 -14.98
CA ARG A 326 -9.92 -21.96 -16.33
C ARG A 326 -9.07 -21.09 -17.25
N ASN A 327 -9.27 -19.77 -17.19
CA ASN A 327 -8.41 -18.80 -17.84
C ASN A 327 -7.84 -17.82 -16.79
N PRO A 328 -6.58 -17.98 -16.35
CA PRO A 328 -5.94 -17.05 -15.43
C PRO A 328 -5.53 -15.72 -16.09
N GLY A 329 -5.62 -15.62 -17.42
CA GLY A 329 -5.17 -14.47 -18.20
C GLY A 329 -3.67 -14.21 -18.11
N SER A 330 -3.22 -13.09 -18.69
CA SER A 330 -1.91 -12.48 -18.44
C SER A 330 -2.01 -10.97 -18.59
N ASN A 331 -2.19 -10.28 -17.46
CA ASN A 331 -2.25 -8.81 -17.42
C ASN A 331 -3.29 -8.21 -18.38
N ASN A 332 -4.50 -8.79 -18.41
CA ASN A 332 -5.61 -8.47 -19.32
C ASN A 332 -5.47 -8.97 -20.77
N GLU A 333 -4.41 -9.71 -21.13
CA GLU A 333 -4.22 -10.28 -22.46
C GLU A 333 -3.81 -11.76 -22.43
N PRO A 334 -4.77 -12.71 -22.52
CA PRO A 334 -6.20 -12.50 -22.39
C PRO A 334 -6.58 -12.12 -20.95
N VAL A 335 -7.79 -11.61 -20.78
CA VAL A 335 -8.33 -11.29 -19.46
C VAL A 335 -8.65 -12.56 -18.66
N ALA A 336 -8.54 -12.50 -17.33
CA ALA A 336 -8.93 -13.62 -16.47
C ALA A 336 -10.46 -13.82 -16.46
N ASP A 337 -10.93 -15.07 -16.50
CA ASP A 337 -12.36 -15.39 -16.53
C ASP A 337 -12.97 -15.61 -15.14
N TYR A 338 -12.15 -15.83 -14.11
CA TYR A 338 -12.58 -16.12 -12.74
C TYR A 338 -13.57 -17.30 -12.65
N VAL A 339 -13.45 -18.27 -13.56
CA VAL A 339 -14.21 -19.51 -13.56
C VAL A 339 -13.29 -20.62 -13.06
N PRO A 340 -13.65 -21.37 -12.00
CA PRO A 340 -12.86 -22.51 -11.55
C PRO A 340 -12.68 -23.53 -12.67
N PHE A 341 -11.45 -23.99 -12.89
CA PHE A 341 -11.18 -25.06 -13.84
C PHE A 341 -11.73 -26.41 -13.38
N ASP A 342 -11.50 -26.72 -12.11
CA ASP A 342 -11.94 -27.95 -11.46
C ASP A 342 -12.64 -27.57 -10.15
N PRO A 343 -13.95 -27.28 -10.18
CA PRO A 343 -14.69 -26.84 -9.01
C PRO A 343 -14.78 -27.93 -7.94
N ALA A 344 -14.78 -29.22 -8.32
CA ALA A 344 -14.86 -30.32 -7.36
C ALA A 344 -13.56 -30.44 -6.55
N TRP A 345 -12.41 -30.37 -7.23
CA TRP A 345 -11.12 -30.30 -6.55
C TRP A 345 -11.02 -29.03 -5.70
N LEU A 346 -11.36 -27.85 -6.25
CA LEU A 346 -11.21 -26.58 -5.54
C LEU A 346 -12.02 -26.58 -4.23
N LYS A 347 -13.27 -27.06 -4.28
CA LYS A 347 -14.11 -27.24 -3.08
C LYS A 347 -13.48 -28.19 -2.07
N SER A 348 -12.92 -29.31 -2.53
CA SER A 348 -12.27 -30.30 -1.66
C SER A 348 -11.00 -29.74 -1.02
N TYR A 349 -10.20 -29.00 -1.77
CA TYR A 349 -8.95 -28.40 -1.29
C TYR A 349 -9.21 -27.28 -0.28
N VAL A 350 -10.17 -26.39 -0.56
CA VAL A 350 -10.57 -25.35 0.40
C VAL A 350 -11.23 -25.95 1.63
N GLY A 351 -12.13 -26.93 1.47
CA GLY A 351 -12.73 -27.65 2.58
C GLY A 351 -11.68 -28.28 3.50
N HIS A 352 -10.67 -28.94 2.93
CA HIS A 352 -9.57 -29.54 3.70
C HIS A 352 -8.75 -28.48 4.45
N CYS A 353 -8.44 -27.32 3.84
CA CYS A 353 -7.84 -26.20 4.56
C CYS A 353 -8.72 -25.74 5.74
N HIS A 354 -10.04 -25.62 5.51
CA HIS A 354 -10.96 -25.13 6.52
C HIS A 354 -11.14 -26.09 7.69
N ASP A 355 -11.20 -27.39 7.43
CA ASP A 355 -11.30 -28.46 8.44
C ASP A 355 -10.06 -28.48 9.36
N LYS A 356 -8.90 -28.05 8.84
CA LYS A 356 -7.66 -27.89 9.60
C LYS A 356 -7.52 -26.53 10.29
N GLY A 357 -8.52 -25.65 10.18
CA GLY A 357 -8.52 -24.32 10.76
C GLY A 357 -7.64 -23.30 10.02
N MET A 358 -7.19 -23.61 8.80
CA MET A 358 -6.48 -22.65 7.96
C MET A 358 -7.47 -21.66 7.33
N GLY A 359 -7.01 -20.43 7.08
CA GLY A 359 -7.67 -19.50 6.17
C GLY A 359 -7.17 -19.66 4.74
N VAL A 360 -7.96 -19.23 3.76
CA VAL A 360 -7.61 -19.32 2.34
C VAL A 360 -7.71 -17.96 1.68
N ALA A 361 -6.80 -17.64 0.76
CA ALA A 361 -7.00 -16.55 -0.18
C ALA A 361 -6.85 -17.04 -1.61
N PHE A 362 -7.75 -16.58 -2.48
CA PHE A 362 -7.61 -16.79 -3.91
C PHE A 362 -6.82 -15.65 -4.53
N TYR A 363 -5.90 -16.03 -5.40
CA TYR A 363 -5.31 -15.10 -6.33
C TYR A 363 -6.39 -14.53 -7.24
N VAL A 364 -6.37 -13.20 -7.37
CA VAL A 364 -7.04 -12.43 -8.39
C VAL A 364 -6.01 -11.52 -9.05
N ARG A 365 -6.23 -11.16 -10.30
CA ARG A 365 -5.27 -10.34 -11.04
C ARG A 365 -5.23 -8.90 -10.51
N GLY A 366 -6.33 -8.36 -9.99
CA GLY A 366 -6.39 -7.00 -9.44
C GLY A 366 -6.71 -5.91 -10.49
N THR A 367 -6.63 -6.21 -11.78
CA THR A 367 -6.92 -5.28 -12.87
C THR A 367 -8.35 -5.40 -13.43
N GLU A 368 -9.02 -6.51 -13.18
CA GLU A 368 -10.28 -6.90 -13.80
C GLU A 368 -11.46 -6.68 -12.86
N MET A 369 -12.09 -5.50 -12.90
CA MET A 369 -13.16 -5.15 -11.95
C MET A 369 -14.36 -6.11 -11.99
N TRP A 370 -14.59 -6.79 -13.12
CA TRP A 370 -15.70 -7.72 -13.25
C TRP A 370 -15.56 -8.99 -12.40
N HIS A 371 -14.39 -9.27 -11.81
CA HIS A 371 -14.28 -10.35 -10.83
C HIS A 371 -15.26 -10.15 -9.65
N ALA A 372 -15.65 -8.89 -9.37
CA ALA A 372 -16.67 -8.54 -8.40
C ALA A 372 -18.07 -9.09 -8.73
N TYR A 373 -18.32 -9.44 -10.00
CA TYR A 373 -19.59 -10.01 -10.47
C TYR A 373 -19.55 -11.54 -10.65
N SER A 374 -18.38 -12.18 -10.55
CA SER A 374 -18.29 -13.65 -10.53
C SER A 374 -18.59 -14.17 -9.12
N SER A 375 -19.23 -15.33 -8.98
CA SER A 375 -19.62 -15.94 -7.69
C SER A 375 -18.51 -16.72 -6.98
N PHE A 376 -17.30 -16.79 -7.55
CA PHE A 376 -16.24 -17.68 -7.04
C PHE A 376 -15.90 -17.47 -5.55
N PHE A 377 -16.05 -16.27 -5.00
CA PHE A 377 -15.79 -16.05 -3.57
C PHE A 377 -16.89 -16.69 -2.74
N GLU A 378 -18.16 -16.43 -3.07
CA GLU A 378 -19.31 -16.94 -2.32
C GLU A 378 -19.46 -18.46 -2.46
N ASP A 379 -19.04 -19.02 -3.59
CA ASP A 379 -19.14 -20.46 -3.87
C ASP A 379 -18.09 -21.30 -3.13
N PHE A 380 -16.91 -20.72 -2.81
CA PHE A 380 -15.77 -21.47 -2.30
C PHE A 380 -15.14 -20.91 -1.01
N LEU A 381 -15.30 -19.63 -0.70
CA LEU A 381 -14.65 -18.93 0.42
C LEU A 381 -15.68 -18.39 1.43
N GLN A 382 -15.19 -18.00 2.61
CA GLN A 382 -15.98 -17.48 3.72
C GLN A 382 -15.59 -16.03 4.04
N PRO A 383 -16.53 -15.07 3.98
CA PRO A 383 -16.32 -13.72 4.50
C PRO A 383 -15.82 -13.74 5.95
N ASP A 384 -15.06 -12.72 6.34
CA ASP A 384 -14.48 -12.54 7.68
C ASP A 384 -13.45 -13.60 8.13
N ARG A 385 -13.18 -14.61 7.28
CA ARG A 385 -12.19 -15.66 7.50
C ARG A 385 -11.16 -15.72 6.39
N ASP A 386 -11.64 -15.80 5.16
CA ASP A 386 -10.84 -15.95 3.96
C ASP A 386 -10.51 -14.60 3.33
N GLY A 387 -9.87 -14.63 2.16
CA GLY A 387 -9.29 -13.43 1.59
C GLY A 387 -9.06 -13.48 0.09
N LEU A 388 -8.46 -12.40 -0.41
CA LEU A 388 -8.03 -12.27 -1.79
C LEU A 388 -6.57 -11.80 -1.83
N TYR A 389 -5.81 -12.36 -2.76
CA TYR A 389 -4.46 -11.92 -3.12
C TYR A 389 -4.54 -11.24 -4.50
N ALA A 390 -4.39 -9.91 -4.56
CA ALA A 390 -4.49 -9.13 -5.79
C ALA A 390 -3.12 -8.82 -6.38
N ASP A 391 -2.76 -9.44 -7.51
CA ASP A 391 -1.40 -9.42 -8.08
C ASP A 391 -0.94 -8.07 -8.65
N TRP A 392 -1.86 -7.36 -9.30
CA TRP A 392 -1.66 -6.04 -9.88
C TRP A 392 -2.51 -5.01 -9.16
N ASN A 393 -2.19 -4.81 -7.88
CA ASN A 393 -2.87 -3.87 -7.02
C ASN A 393 -2.43 -2.41 -7.29
N SER A 394 -2.69 -1.90 -8.49
CA SER A 394 -2.36 -0.53 -8.87
C SER A 394 -3.23 -0.04 -10.04
N PRO A 395 -3.67 1.24 -10.04
CA PRO A 395 -4.32 1.83 -11.20
C PRO A 395 -3.34 2.16 -12.34
N PHE A 396 -2.02 2.10 -12.12
CA PHE A 396 -1.00 2.64 -13.03
C PHE A 396 -0.47 1.64 -14.09
N CYS A 397 -1.14 0.50 -14.27
CA CYS A 397 -0.85 -0.40 -15.39
C CYS A 397 -1.56 0.12 -16.64
N MET A 398 -0.80 0.45 -17.69
CA MET A 398 -1.35 0.99 -18.93
C MET A 398 -1.86 -0.12 -19.85
N GLY A 399 -2.91 0.16 -20.62
CA GLY A 399 -3.38 -0.75 -21.66
C GLY A 399 -4.89 -0.86 -21.67
N TYR A 400 -5.56 -1.09 -20.53
CA TYR A 400 -7.02 -1.25 -20.49
C TYR A 400 -7.66 -0.83 -19.15
N VAL A 401 -8.82 -0.16 -19.25
CA VAL A 401 -9.78 0.30 -18.21
C VAL A 401 -9.25 1.23 -17.10
N LYS A 402 -7.94 1.25 -16.79
CA LYS A 402 -7.44 1.92 -15.58
C LYS A 402 -6.45 3.06 -15.83
N CYS A 403 -5.61 2.97 -16.87
CA CYS A 403 -4.62 4.00 -17.18
C CYS A 403 -4.30 4.08 -18.67
N SER A 404 -4.19 5.31 -19.15
CA SER A 404 -3.62 5.71 -20.43
C SER A 404 -2.67 6.90 -20.18
N PRO A 405 -1.87 7.33 -21.16
CA PRO A 405 -1.10 8.56 -21.01
C PRO A 405 -1.98 9.75 -20.60
N LEU A 406 -3.24 9.84 -21.04
CA LEU A 406 -4.10 10.98 -20.76
C LEU A 406 -4.97 10.86 -19.51
N HIS A 407 -5.20 9.65 -18.99
CA HIS A 407 -6.15 9.42 -17.90
C HIS A 407 -5.71 8.28 -16.97
N VAL A 408 -5.84 8.48 -15.65
CA VAL A 408 -5.74 7.42 -14.64
C VAL A 408 -7.02 7.40 -13.81
N SER A 409 -7.70 6.25 -13.76
CA SER A 409 -8.98 6.08 -13.07
C SER A 409 -8.80 5.73 -11.59
N ALA A 410 -8.15 6.62 -10.85
CA ALA A 410 -7.80 6.40 -9.45
C ALA A 410 -9.03 6.26 -8.55
N HIS A 411 -10.01 7.15 -8.66
CA HIS A 411 -11.28 7.12 -7.94
C HIS A 411 -12.03 5.82 -8.15
N ASN A 412 -12.22 5.41 -9.41
CA ASN A 412 -12.86 4.14 -9.73
C ASN A 412 -12.06 2.95 -9.17
N TYR A 413 -10.73 3.02 -9.22
CA TYR A 413 -9.87 1.97 -8.67
C TYR A 413 -10.00 1.87 -7.14
N PHE A 414 -10.08 2.99 -6.41
CA PHE A 414 -10.34 2.99 -4.98
C PHE A 414 -11.69 2.36 -4.64
N HIS A 415 -12.77 2.70 -5.35
CA HIS A 415 -14.07 2.07 -5.12
C HIS A 415 -14.06 0.58 -5.43
N TYR A 416 -13.29 0.17 -6.44
CA TYR A 416 -13.05 -1.23 -6.71
C TYR A 416 -12.36 -1.93 -5.53
N THR A 417 -11.26 -1.39 -4.97
CA THR A 417 -10.60 -1.99 -3.81
C THR A 417 -11.48 -1.97 -2.55
N LYS A 418 -12.30 -0.93 -2.37
CA LYS A 418 -13.31 -0.85 -1.31
C LYS A 418 -14.38 -1.93 -1.46
N SER A 419 -14.82 -2.22 -2.69
CA SER A 419 -15.75 -3.32 -2.97
C SER A 419 -15.13 -4.68 -2.64
N MET A 420 -13.84 -4.89 -2.92
CA MET A 420 -13.13 -6.11 -2.52
C MET A 420 -13.10 -6.27 -1.00
N ARG A 421 -12.86 -5.17 -0.26
CA ARG A 421 -12.89 -5.19 1.21
C ARG A 421 -14.27 -5.57 1.74
N ARG A 422 -15.33 -4.99 1.18
CA ARG A 422 -16.70 -5.34 1.57
C ARG A 422 -16.99 -6.83 1.30
N ARG A 423 -16.49 -7.38 0.20
CA ARG A 423 -16.67 -8.79 -0.16
C ARG A 423 -15.94 -9.75 0.79
N VAL A 424 -14.68 -9.47 1.13
CA VAL A 424 -13.93 -10.32 2.07
C VAL A 424 -14.34 -10.15 3.53
N GLY A 425 -15.03 -9.06 3.86
CA GLY A 425 -15.42 -8.72 5.22
C GLY A 425 -14.33 -8.00 6.03
N ALA A 426 -14.72 -7.53 7.21
CA ALA A 426 -13.87 -6.80 8.14
C ALA A 426 -12.84 -7.71 8.84
N GLY A 427 -13.11 -9.01 8.96
CA GLY A 427 -12.23 -10.01 9.54
C GLY A 427 -11.30 -10.71 8.54
N GLY A 428 -11.67 -10.69 7.25
CA GLY A 428 -10.98 -11.37 6.16
C GLY A 428 -9.72 -10.62 5.71
N VAL A 429 -8.94 -11.26 4.84
CA VAL A 429 -7.61 -10.78 4.48
C VAL A 429 -7.57 -10.27 3.04
N LEU A 430 -7.03 -9.07 2.83
CA LEU A 430 -6.68 -8.56 1.51
C LEU A 430 -5.19 -8.34 1.42
N ILE A 431 -4.56 -9.07 0.49
CA ILE A 431 -3.14 -8.95 0.19
C ILE A 431 -3.00 -8.31 -1.18
N GLY A 432 -2.39 -7.13 -1.22
CA GLY A 432 -2.08 -6.44 -2.45
C GLY A 432 -0.68 -6.81 -2.87
N HIS A 433 -0.46 -6.92 -4.16
CA HIS A 433 0.86 -7.10 -4.74
C HIS A 433 0.99 -6.09 -5.87
N THR A 434 2.14 -5.44 -5.96
CA THR A 434 2.48 -4.57 -7.07
C THR A 434 3.97 -4.28 -6.99
N GLY A 435 4.60 -3.98 -8.12
CA GLY A 435 6.02 -3.61 -8.16
C GLY A 435 6.36 -2.38 -7.34
N ASN A 436 5.37 -1.53 -7.08
CA ASN A 436 5.48 -0.33 -6.27
C ASN A 436 4.19 -0.14 -5.48
N ALA A 437 4.24 -0.41 -4.17
CA ALA A 437 3.12 -0.16 -3.30
C ALA A 437 2.72 1.32 -3.33
N ASN A 438 1.41 1.55 -3.36
CA ASN A 438 0.74 2.84 -3.36
C ASN A 438 -0.55 2.72 -2.53
N ALA A 439 -0.95 3.79 -1.87
CA ALA A 439 -2.06 3.88 -0.93
C ALA A 439 -3.38 3.90 -1.68
N ILE A 440 -3.44 4.46 -2.90
CA ILE A 440 -4.64 4.33 -3.74
C ILE A 440 -5.03 2.86 -3.95
N GLY A 441 -4.05 1.96 -4.11
CA GLY A 441 -4.31 0.53 -4.13
C GLY A 441 -4.34 -0.14 -2.76
N SER A 442 -3.65 0.39 -1.75
CA SER A 442 -3.48 -0.28 -0.45
C SER A 442 -4.38 0.25 0.67
N ALA A 443 -5.17 1.30 0.45
CA ALA A 443 -6.03 1.93 1.46
C ALA A 443 -7.08 0.96 2.04
N CYS A 444 -7.54 0.00 1.23
CA CYS A 444 -8.48 -1.03 1.67
C CYS A 444 -7.82 -2.38 2.04
N PHE A 445 -6.53 -2.53 1.80
CA PHE A 445 -5.78 -3.78 1.93
C PHE A 445 -5.09 -3.91 3.28
N ASP A 446 -4.84 -5.13 3.75
CA ASP A 446 -4.12 -5.36 5.01
C ASP A 446 -2.61 -5.22 4.84
N VAL A 447 -2.11 -5.72 3.70
CA VAL A 447 -0.68 -5.82 3.41
C VAL A 447 -0.40 -5.56 1.93
N ALA A 448 0.76 -4.95 1.65
CA ALA A 448 1.39 -4.95 0.34
C ALA A 448 2.53 -5.97 0.32
N THR A 449 2.56 -6.80 -0.70
CA THR A 449 3.65 -7.73 -0.97
C THR A 449 4.69 -7.01 -1.83
N ALA A 450 5.94 -7.01 -1.40
CA ALA A 450 7.05 -6.38 -2.08
C ALA A 450 8.07 -7.43 -2.54
N GLY A 451 8.92 -7.06 -3.50
CA GLY A 451 10.05 -7.89 -3.96
C GLY A 451 9.84 -8.63 -5.27
N GLU A 452 8.74 -8.38 -6.00
CA GLU A 452 8.53 -9.06 -7.29
C GLU A 452 9.32 -8.41 -8.44
N PHE A 453 9.36 -7.09 -8.54
CA PHE A 453 9.97 -6.44 -9.69
C PHE A 453 11.49 -6.46 -9.62
N SER A 454 12.10 -7.19 -10.57
CA SER A 454 13.55 -7.39 -10.70
C SER A 454 14.37 -6.12 -10.77
N VAL A 455 13.76 -5.00 -11.17
CA VAL A 455 14.42 -3.68 -11.24
C VAL A 455 14.69 -3.09 -9.84
N ARG A 456 14.13 -3.67 -8.77
CA ARG A 456 14.27 -3.16 -7.39
C ARG A 456 14.74 -4.18 -6.36
N HIS A 457 15.14 -5.38 -6.79
CA HIS A 457 15.62 -6.39 -5.85
C HIS A 457 16.83 -5.88 -5.05
N ASP A 458 17.69 -5.12 -5.71
CA ASP A 458 18.89 -4.53 -5.10
C ASP A 458 18.55 -3.37 -4.14
N GLU A 459 17.39 -2.74 -4.24
CA GLU A 459 17.02 -1.59 -3.40
C GLU A 459 16.22 -1.99 -2.16
N LEU A 460 15.29 -2.94 -2.29
CA LEU A 460 14.30 -3.25 -1.24
C LEU A 460 14.95 -3.73 0.05
N LEU A 461 15.98 -4.59 -0.04
CA LEU A 461 16.72 -5.09 1.11
C LEU A 461 18.10 -4.44 1.26
N ALA A 462 18.44 -3.38 0.50
CA ALA A 462 19.73 -2.69 0.66
C ALA A 462 19.87 -2.10 2.06
N HIS A 463 18.90 -1.29 2.47
CA HIS A 463 18.92 -0.56 3.72
C HIS A 463 17.57 -0.65 4.45
N PRO A 464 17.56 -0.66 5.80
CA PRO A 464 16.32 -0.69 6.57
C PRO A 464 15.32 0.43 6.20
N GLU A 465 15.80 1.65 5.92
CA GLU A 465 14.95 2.77 5.49
C GLU A 465 14.29 2.51 4.13
N SER A 466 15.04 1.96 3.15
CA SER A 466 14.50 1.64 1.83
C SER A 466 13.48 0.50 1.91
N THR A 467 13.70 -0.49 2.78
CA THR A 467 12.69 -1.52 3.07
C THR A 467 11.41 -0.88 3.60
N ALA A 468 11.49 -0.03 4.63
CA ALA A 468 10.32 0.60 5.22
C ALA A 468 9.49 1.40 4.19
N TYR A 469 10.18 2.06 3.25
CA TYR A 469 9.54 2.80 2.16
C TYR A 469 8.92 1.88 1.10
N TYR A 470 9.68 0.95 0.53
CA TYR A 470 9.23 0.13 -0.60
C TYR A 470 8.26 -0.99 -0.20
N ALA A 471 8.32 -1.46 1.04
CA ALA A 471 7.28 -2.31 1.63
C ALA A 471 6.07 -1.51 2.15
N HIS A 472 6.13 -0.17 2.04
CA HIS A 472 5.04 0.76 2.32
C HIS A 472 4.49 0.68 3.75
N LEU A 473 5.38 0.44 4.71
CA LEU A 473 5.06 0.22 6.12
C LEU A 473 4.39 1.43 6.80
N ALA A 474 4.55 2.62 6.22
CA ALA A 474 3.92 3.86 6.67
C ALA A 474 2.42 3.97 6.33
N CYS A 475 1.85 3.04 5.56
CA CYS A 475 0.46 3.07 5.11
C CYS A 475 -0.22 1.69 5.12
N THR A 476 0.57 0.62 5.04
CA THR A 476 0.07 -0.74 4.96
C THR A 476 0.96 -1.69 5.76
N GLY A 477 0.52 -2.92 6.01
CA GLY A 477 1.44 -3.97 6.43
C GLY A 477 2.35 -4.37 5.28
N GLY A 478 3.52 -4.94 5.58
CA GLY A 478 4.47 -5.39 4.57
C GLY A 478 4.55 -6.92 4.52
N ASN A 479 4.65 -7.47 3.31
CA ASN A 479 5.04 -8.84 3.06
C ASN A 479 6.19 -8.90 2.04
N LEU A 480 7.01 -9.95 2.09
CA LEU A 480 8.02 -10.24 1.07
C LEU A 480 7.63 -11.43 0.21
N ILE A 481 7.68 -11.27 -1.11
CA ILE A 481 7.56 -12.39 -2.02
C ILE A 481 8.86 -13.18 -2.03
N SER A 482 8.77 -14.45 -1.64
CA SER A 482 9.90 -15.37 -1.71
C SER A 482 10.16 -15.77 -3.15
N GLY A 483 11.34 -16.28 -3.47
CA GLY A 483 11.57 -16.80 -4.82
C GLY A 483 12.82 -17.64 -4.92
N ASN A 484 12.74 -18.66 -5.77
CA ASN A 484 13.83 -19.63 -5.98
C ASN A 484 14.63 -19.34 -7.25
N LEU A 485 14.27 -18.28 -7.97
CA LEU A 485 15.01 -17.82 -9.13
C LEU A 485 16.24 -17.01 -8.68
N PRO A 486 17.35 -17.01 -9.45
CA PRO A 486 18.58 -16.31 -9.06
C PRO A 486 18.38 -14.83 -8.72
N ASP A 487 17.46 -14.14 -9.39
CA ASP A 487 17.15 -12.74 -9.11
C ASP A 487 16.36 -12.55 -7.81
N ARG A 488 15.63 -13.57 -7.33
CA ARG A 488 14.74 -13.48 -6.15
C ARG A 488 15.22 -14.23 -4.92
N VAL A 489 16.27 -15.05 -5.03
CA VAL A 489 16.77 -15.88 -3.93
C VAL A 489 17.15 -15.08 -2.68
N VAL A 490 17.51 -13.80 -2.84
CA VAL A 490 17.75 -12.89 -1.72
C VAL A 490 16.52 -12.71 -0.82
N PHE A 491 15.29 -12.84 -1.35
CA PHE A 491 14.03 -12.81 -0.59
C PHE A 491 13.69 -14.14 0.09
N SER A 492 14.55 -15.15 -0.08
CA SER A 492 14.50 -16.45 0.58
C SER A 492 15.81 -16.72 1.33
N SER A 493 16.32 -15.67 1.99
CA SER A 493 17.60 -15.68 2.71
C SER A 493 17.44 -15.34 4.18
N GLN A 494 18.51 -15.52 4.96
CA GLN A 494 18.58 -15.06 6.35
C GLN A 494 18.32 -13.54 6.47
N LYS A 495 18.77 -12.74 5.49
CA LYS A 495 18.51 -11.29 5.46
C LYS A 495 17.02 -11.00 5.37
N ALA A 496 16.30 -11.71 4.49
CA ALA A 496 14.85 -11.56 4.36
C ALA A 496 14.12 -11.94 5.65
N MET A 497 14.51 -13.04 6.30
CA MET A 497 13.95 -13.42 7.62
C MET A 497 14.20 -12.34 8.67
N ALA A 498 15.43 -11.85 8.78
CA ALA A 498 15.78 -10.81 9.76
C ALA A 498 14.98 -9.52 9.53
N VAL A 499 14.82 -9.11 8.26
CA VAL A 499 13.97 -7.97 7.89
C VAL A 499 12.51 -8.20 8.26
N CYS A 500 11.97 -9.40 8.00
CA CYS A 500 10.62 -9.77 8.43
C CYS A 500 10.45 -9.68 9.95
N ALA A 501 11.40 -10.22 10.71
CA ALA A 501 11.38 -10.17 12.17
C ALA A 501 11.50 -8.73 12.70
N ALA A 502 12.39 -7.91 12.13
CA ALA A 502 12.62 -6.53 12.53
C ALA A 502 11.41 -5.62 12.30
N PHE A 503 10.75 -5.76 11.14
CA PHE A 503 9.67 -4.87 10.73
C PHE A 503 8.27 -5.42 10.98
N GLY A 504 8.17 -6.64 11.48
CA GLY A 504 6.89 -7.32 11.65
C GLY A 504 6.21 -7.63 10.31
N MET A 505 7.00 -8.01 9.31
CA MET A 505 6.51 -8.44 8.00
C MET A 505 6.39 -9.97 7.96
N MET A 506 5.56 -10.50 7.05
CA MET A 506 5.53 -11.93 6.75
C MET A 506 6.12 -12.20 5.36
N SER A 507 6.34 -13.47 5.03
CA SER A 507 6.92 -13.88 3.75
C SER A 507 6.00 -14.87 3.03
N HIS A 508 6.12 -14.95 1.70
CA HIS A 508 5.28 -15.78 0.82
C HIS A 508 6.09 -16.92 0.20
N PRO A 509 6.52 -17.91 0.98
CA PRO A 509 7.24 -19.06 0.45
C PRO A 509 6.35 -19.83 -0.54
N PHE A 510 6.90 -20.11 -1.72
CA PHE A 510 6.18 -20.84 -2.75
C PHE A 510 6.17 -22.34 -2.48
N MET A 511 4.98 -22.92 -2.50
CA MET A 511 4.79 -24.36 -2.59
C MET A 511 4.65 -24.74 -4.07
N GLU A 512 5.66 -25.42 -4.59
CA GLU A 512 5.78 -25.79 -6.01
C GLU A 512 5.74 -27.32 -6.17
N PRO A 513 5.40 -27.85 -7.36
CA PRO A 513 5.43 -29.28 -7.61
C PRO A 513 6.84 -29.87 -7.51
N GLY A 514 6.97 -31.04 -6.89
CA GLY A 514 8.22 -31.81 -6.85
C GLY A 514 9.26 -31.28 -5.86
N VAL A 515 8.93 -30.27 -5.06
CA VAL A 515 9.79 -29.76 -3.98
C VAL A 515 9.01 -29.76 -2.67
N SER A 516 9.65 -30.19 -1.59
CA SER A 516 9.04 -30.13 -0.26
C SER A 516 8.84 -28.67 0.16
N PHE A 517 7.74 -28.38 0.81
CA PHE A 517 7.47 -27.06 1.37
C PHE A 517 8.43 -26.76 2.53
N GLU A 518 8.87 -27.77 3.26
CA GLU A 518 9.91 -27.65 4.29
C GLU A 518 11.18 -26.99 3.75
N GLU A 519 11.69 -27.46 2.59
CA GLU A 519 12.84 -26.85 1.93
C GLU A 519 12.59 -25.38 1.58
N ARG A 520 11.38 -25.05 1.14
CA ARG A 520 10.99 -23.69 0.71
C ARG A 520 10.83 -22.71 1.86
N VAL A 521 10.51 -23.19 3.06
CA VAL A 521 10.34 -22.33 4.24
C VAL A 521 11.56 -22.31 5.17
N ALA A 522 12.57 -23.14 4.93
CA ALA A 522 13.67 -23.34 5.87
C ALA A 522 14.31 -22.02 6.34
N TYR A 523 14.44 -21.03 5.44
CA TYR A 523 15.00 -19.72 5.77
C TYR A 523 14.14 -18.88 6.72
N ILE A 524 12.81 -19.02 6.71
CA ILE A 524 11.86 -18.24 7.54
C ILE A 524 11.41 -19.03 8.77
N ARG A 525 11.78 -20.31 8.86
CA ARG A 525 11.32 -21.23 9.90
C ARG A 525 11.57 -20.74 11.34
N PRO A 526 12.74 -20.18 11.69
CA PRO A 526 12.96 -19.64 13.03
C PRO A 526 11.93 -18.58 13.44
N LEU A 527 11.55 -17.70 12.49
CA LEU A 527 10.51 -16.69 12.74
C LEU A 527 9.15 -17.34 12.94
N TRP A 528 8.78 -18.31 12.10
CA TRP A 528 7.49 -19.00 12.22
C TRP A 528 7.36 -19.78 13.54
N ASP A 529 8.42 -20.43 13.97
CA ASP A 529 8.46 -21.19 15.22
C ASP A 529 8.37 -20.25 16.43
N ALA A 530 9.03 -19.09 16.40
CA ALA A 530 8.86 -18.06 17.43
C ALA A 530 7.42 -17.52 17.47
N MET A 531 6.86 -17.18 16.31
CA MET A 531 5.47 -16.72 16.18
C MET A 531 4.46 -17.78 16.67
N ALA A 532 4.75 -19.07 16.47
CA ALA A 532 3.92 -20.18 16.97
C ALA A 532 3.80 -20.23 18.50
N ARG A 533 4.74 -19.62 19.23
CA ARG A 533 4.72 -19.60 20.71
C ARG A 533 3.74 -18.59 21.28
N LEU A 534 3.24 -17.66 20.46
CA LEU A 534 2.21 -16.70 20.81
C LEU A 534 0.82 -17.31 20.54
N PRO A 535 0.04 -17.69 21.57
CA PRO A 535 -1.27 -18.28 21.35
C PRO A 535 -2.30 -17.22 20.94
N GLY A 536 -3.34 -17.68 20.24
CA GLY A 536 -4.46 -16.84 19.85
C GLY A 536 -4.24 -16.07 18.55
N ARG A 537 -5.14 -15.11 18.30
CA ARG A 537 -5.03 -14.20 17.15
C ARG A 537 -4.21 -12.99 17.56
N ILE A 538 -3.25 -12.62 16.73
CA ILE A 538 -2.52 -11.35 16.91
C ILE A 538 -3.49 -10.20 16.63
N THR A 539 -3.62 -9.31 17.61
CA THR A 539 -4.52 -8.15 17.58
C THR A 539 -3.77 -6.84 17.40
N ARG A 540 -2.49 -6.79 17.78
CA ARG A 540 -1.69 -5.55 17.72
C ARG A 540 -0.22 -5.81 17.41
N LEU A 541 0.39 -4.89 16.67
CA LEU A 541 1.83 -4.79 16.45
C LEU A 541 2.32 -3.44 16.98
N HIS A 542 3.38 -3.48 17.78
CA HIS A 542 4.16 -2.32 18.19
C HIS A 542 5.54 -2.42 17.53
N ASN A 543 5.92 -1.39 16.78
CA ASN A 543 7.22 -1.37 16.10
C ASN A 543 7.78 0.06 16.03
N PRO A 544 8.68 0.47 16.93
CA PRO A 544 9.18 1.84 16.99
C PRO A 544 9.97 2.27 15.75
N ALA A 545 10.26 1.37 14.79
CA ALA A 545 10.85 1.79 13.53
C ALA A 545 9.90 2.66 12.68
N TYR A 546 8.59 2.37 12.72
CA TYR A 546 7.58 3.07 11.89
C TYR A 546 6.19 3.23 12.55
N ILE A 547 5.95 2.62 13.70
CA ILE A 547 4.76 2.79 14.56
C ILE A 547 5.25 3.41 15.88
N PRO A 548 5.06 4.73 16.10
CA PRO A 548 5.33 5.34 17.40
C PRO A 548 4.69 4.52 18.52
N THR A 549 5.42 4.19 19.56
CA THR A 549 4.88 3.36 20.64
C THR A 549 5.63 3.63 21.94
N ARG A 550 4.90 3.54 23.05
CA ARG A 550 5.47 3.57 24.41
C ARG A 550 5.74 2.18 24.96
N ALA A 551 5.22 1.14 24.31
CA ALA A 551 5.27 -0.23 24.80
C ALA A 551 6.67 -0.85 24.76
N VAL A 552 7.51 -0.43 23.80
CA VAL A 552 8.86 -0.94 23.64
C VAL A 552 9.79 0.15 23.13
N THR A 553 10.96 0.28 23.76
CA THR A 553 12.01 1.22 23.38
C THR A 553 13.37 0.53 23.38
N THR A 554 14.31 1.12 22.66
CA THR A 554 15.70 0.65 22.61
C THR A 554 16.60 1.85 22.30
N ALA A 555 17.76 1.90 22.95
CA ALA A 555 18.75 2.95 22.71
C ALA A 555 19.67 2.65 21.51
N SER A 556 19.73 1.40 21.04
CA SER A 556 20.56 1.02 19.89
C SER A 556 19.85 1.35 18.59
N ASP A 557 20.54 2.02 17.66
CA ASP A 557 20.05 2.28 16.29
C ASP A 557 20.04 1.01 15.41
N HIS A 558 20.70 -0.05 15.87
CA HIS A 558 20.95 -1.28 15.12
C HIS A 558 20.10 -2.47 15.56
N LEU A 559 19.54 -2.42 16.77
CA LEU A 559 18.58 -3.41 17.27
C LEU A 559 17.15 -2.97 16.97
N TYR A 560 16.38 -3.80 16.29
CA TYR A 560 15.01 -3.50 15.84
C TYR A 560 14.02 -4.38 16.60
N PRO A 561 13.35 -3.85 17.64
CA PRO A 561 12.30 -4.56 18.33
C PRO A 561 10.99 -4.55 17.52
N SER A 562 10.34 -5.71 17.43
CA SER A 562 8.93 -5.84 17.01
C SER A 562 8.17 -6.61 18.09
N LEU A 563 7.07 -6.04 18.57
CA LEU A 563 6.31 -6.57 19.69
C LEU A 563 4.88 -6.85 19.27
N TRP A 564 4.48 -8.11 19.33
CA TRP A 564 3.20 -8.61 18.87
C TRP A 564 2.31 -8.96 20.06
N GLN A 565 1.08 -8.46 20.11
CA GLN A 565 0.11 -8.79 21.15
C GLN A 565 -1.01 -9.67 20.59
N SER A 566 -1.48 -10.65 21.37
CA SER A 566 -2.61 -11.50 21.01
C SER A 566 -3.84 -11.27 21.86
N ASP A 567 -4.98 -11.76 21.37
CA ASP A 567 -6.27 -11.79 22.08
C ASP A 567 -6.27 -12.66 23.35
N LYS A 568 -5.21 -13.45 23.58
CA LYS A 568 -4.99 -14.22 24.82
C LYS A 568 -4.23 -13.44 25.88
N ARG A 569 -4.09 -12.12 25.74
CA ARG A 569 -3.39 -11.25 26.68
C ARG A 569 -1.94 -11.69 26.91
N GLN A 570 -1.31 -12.16 25.84
CA GLN A 570 0.11 -12.50 25.78
C GLN A 570 0.76 -11.68 24.67
N ALA A 571 2.08 -11.56 24.73
CA ALA A 571 2.86 -10.90 23.70
C ALA A 571 4.14 -11.67 23.35
N LEU A 572 4.68 -11.38 22.18
CA LEU A 572 5.94 -11.87 21.66
C LEU A 572 6.80 -10.68 21.26
N LEU A 573 7.96 -10.52 21.91
CA LEU A 573 8.98 -9.57 21.51
C LEU A 573 10.03 -10.29 20.65
N LEU A 574 10.30 -9.75 19.48
CA LEU A 574 11.47 -10.09 18.66
C LEU A 574 12.43 -8.91 18.67
N VAL A 575 13.72 -9.13 18.90
CA VAL A 575 14.74 -8.09 18.78
C VAL A 575 15.77 -8.52 17.76
N THR A 576 15.84 -7.79 16.65
CA THR A 576 16.63 -8.19 15.47
C THR A 576 17.82 -7.27 15.26
N ASN A 577 19.01 -7.81 15.02
CA ASN A 577 20.16 -7.04 14.58
C ASN A 577 20.20 -6.97 13.05
N LEU A 578 20.01 -5.78 12.47
CA LEU A 578 20.14 -5.54 11.03
C LEU A 578 21.50 -4.93 10.64
N ASN A 579 22.42 -4.75 11.59
CA ASN A 579 23.79 -4.32 11.32
C ASN A 579 24.63 -5.47 10.77
N GLU A 580 25.72 -5.14 10.08
CA GLU A 580 26.68 -6.12 9.55
C GLU A 580 27.54 -6.76 10.67
N ASN A 581 27.67 -6.08 11.81
CA ASN A 581 28.46 -6.53 12.95
C ASN A 581 27.56 -7.00 14.10
N PRO A 582 28.05 -7.89 14.98
CA PRO A 582 27.35 -8.22 16.22
C PRO A 582 27.06 -6.98 17.07
N GLU A 583 25.87 -6.92 17.65
CA GLU A 583 25.38 -5.75 18.39
C GLU A 583 24.93 -6.14 19.80
N SER A 584 25.26 -5.31 20.79
CA SER A 584 24.76 -5.46 22.16
C SER A 584 23.88 -4.28 22.50
N GLY A 585 22.90 -4.47 23.37
CA GLY A 585 22.05 -3.37 23.79
C GLY A 585 20.96 -3.76 24.77
N THR A 586 20.20 -2.75 25.17
CA THR A 586 19.09 -2.90 26.11
C THR A 586 17.80 -2.54 25.42
N VAL A 587 16.79 -3.38 25.58
CA VAL A 587 15.41 -3.14 25.18
C VAL A 587 14.56 -3.04 26.44
N GLU A 588 13.80 -1.95 26.55
CA GLU A 588 12.92 -1.71 27.69
C GLU A 588 11.47 -1.87 27.25
N LEU A 589 10.68 -2.56 28.07
CA LEU A 589 9.25 -2.77 27.86
C LEU A 589 8.46 -1.97 28.89
N ASN A 590 7.43 -1.26 28.44
CA ASN A 590 6.43 -0.68 29.31
C ASN A 590 5.23 -1.62 29.37
N LEU A 591 5.24 -2.55 30.33
CA LEU A 591 4.23 -3.60 30.47
C LEU A 591 2.82 -3.05 30.76
N ASN A 592 2.71 -1.80 31.23
CA ASN A 592 1.42 -1.13 31.48
C ASN A 592 0.74 -0.63 30.19
N GLU A 593 1.49 -0.49 29.09
CA GLU A 593 0.94 -0.12 27.77
C GLU A 593 0.39 -1.34 27.01
N LEU A 594 0.52 -2.54 27.59
CA LEU A 594 0.12 -3.81 27.00
C LEU A 594 -1.08 -4.40 27.72
N GLU A 595 -1.98 -5.01 26.97
CA GLU A 595 -3.19 -5.66 27.51
C GLU A 595 -2.86 -7.10 27.95
N LEU A 596 -1.98 -7.24 28.95
CA LEU A 596 -1.47 -8.53 29.43
C LEU A 596 -2.25 -9.09 30.62
N GLY A 597 -1.96 -10.34 30.98
CA GLY A 597 -2.38 -10.93 32.24
C GLY A 597 -1.79 -10.22 33.48
N SER A 598 -2.25 -10.59 34.67
CA SER A 598 -1.72 -10.04 35.93
C SER A 598 -0.28 -10.50 36.16
N LYS A 599 0.64 -9.56 36.41
CA LYS A 599 2.08 -9.83 36.66
C LYS A 599 2.79 -10.54 35.49
N PRO A 600 2.83 -9.92 34.30
CA PRO A 600 3.44 -10.54 33.13
C PRO A 600 4.93 -10.83 33.36
N VAL A 601 5.37 -12.02 32.93
CA VAL A 601 6.78 -12.43 33.00
C VAL A 601 7.36 -12.50 31.59
N ILE A 602 8.53 -11.92 31.41
CA ILE A 602 9.28 -12.01 30.15
C ILE A 602 10.15 -13.27 30.22
N THR A 603 9.97 -14.18 29.27
CA THR A 603 10.69 -15.45 29.19
C THR A 603 11.39 -15.55 27.84
N PRO A 604 12.73 -15.69 27.79
CA PRO A 604 13.44 -16.02 26.56
C PRO A 604 12.90 -17.31 25.94
N LEU A 605 12.75 -17.33 24.62
CA LEU A 605 12.32 -18.52 23.89
C LEU A 605 13.53 -19.27 23.35
N ASP A 606 13.59 -20.57 23.63
CA ASP A 606 14.54 -21.48 23.01
C ASP A 606 13.96 -21.96 21.66
N VAL A 607 14.32 -21.24 20.59
CA VAL A 607 13.93 -21.53 19.21
C VAL A 607 15.19 -21.68 18.37
N ALA A 608 15.30 -22.79 17.65
CA ALA A 608 16.44 -23.05 16.77
C ALA A 608 16.61 -21.92 15.73
N GLY A 609 17.83 -21.43 15.56
CA GLY A 609 18.14 -20.32 14.67
C GLY A 609 17.91 -18.92 15.26
N THR A 610 17.56 -18.83 16.55
CA THR A 610 17.49 -17.56 17.31
C THR A 610 18.71 -17.40 18.23
N HIS A 611 19.00 -16.16 18.63
CA HIS A 611 20.10 -15.85 19.54
C HIS A 611 19.66 -15.98 21.01
N GLY A 612 20.49 -16.64 21.84
CA GLY A 612 20.15 -17.01 23.22
C GLY A 612 20.97 -16.35 24.34
N GLU A 613 22.00 -15.54 24.06
CA GLU A 613 22.78 -14.86 25.11
C GLU A 613 22.06 -13.60 25.60
N VAL A 614 21.09 -13.80 26.49
CA VAL A 614 20.17 -12.75 26.93
C VAL A 614 20.02 -12.76 28.45
N GLN A 615 19.80 -11.58 29.03
CA GLN A 615 19.44 -11.41 30.44
C GLN A 615 18.14 -10.62 30.54
N VAL A 616 17.20 -11.14 31.33
CA VAL A 616 15.92 -10.49 31.61
C VAL A 616 15.90 -10.06 33.08
N ASP A 617 15.55 -8.80 33.32
CA ASP A 617 15.50 -8.18 34.64
C ASP A 617 14.27 -7.28 34.74
N GLY A 618 13.19 -7.81 35.33
CA GLY A 618 11.89 -7.14 35.36
C GLY A 618 11.34 -6.91 33.96
N SER A 619 11.24 -5.64 33.54
CA SER A 619 10.78 -5.23 32.21
C SER A 619 11.92 -4.88 31.23
N VAL A 620 13.16 -5.20 31.60
CA VAL A 620 14.37 -4.87 30.83
C VAL A 620 14.98 -6.15 30.26
N VAL A 621 15.27 -6.13 28.96
CA VAL A 621 15.98 -7.19 28.24
C VAL A 621 17.35 -6.68 27.81
N ARG A 622 18.41 -7.34 28.28
CA ARG A 622 19.80 -7.06 27.90
C ARG A 622 20.28 -8.14 26.93
N LEU A 623 20.77 -7.71 25.78
CA LEU A 623 21.22 -8.54 24.69
C LEU A 623 22.73 -8.39 24.53
N LYS A 624 23.46 -9.49 24.39
CA LYS A 624 24.91 -9.49 24.25
C LYS A 624 25.33 -10.06 22.90
N ALA A 625 26.00 -9.24 22.11
CA ALA A 625 26.60 -9.63 20.83
C ALA A 625 25.65 -10.42 19.91
N VAL A 626 24.42 -9.92 19.73
CA VAL A 626 23.44 -10.49 18.79
C VAL A 626 24.08 -10.50 17.40
N PRO A 627 24.28 -11.67 16.76
CA PRO A 627 24.93 -11.74 15.46
C PRO A 627 24.17 -10.95 14.38
N SER A 628 24.86 -10.57 13.31
CA SER A 628 24.24 -9.94 12.14
C SER A 628 23.12 -10.81 11.59
N LEU A 629 21.99 -10.17 11.23
CA LEU A 629 20.83 -10.81 10.61
C LEU A 629 20.24 -11.96 11.45
N GLN A 630 20.38 -11.87 12.78
CA GLN A 630 19.71 -12.76 13.73
C GLN A 630 18.82 -11.97 14.67
N PHE A 631 17.90 -12.67 15.33
CA PHE A 631 17.02 -12.10 16.32
C PHE A 631 16.95 -12.97 17.58
N SER A 632 16.64 -12.34 18.70
CA SER A 632 16.24 -12.99 19.95
C SER A 632 14.73 -12.92 20.09
N ALA A 633 14.12 -13.94 20.69
CA ALA A 633 12.66 -14.01 20.86
C ALA A 633 12.29 -14.17 22.34
N PHE A 634 11.25 -13.47 22.78
CA PHE A 634 10.79 -13.47 24.17
C PHE A 634 9.28 -13.55 24.21
N LYS A 635 8.76 -14.48 25.01
CA LYS A 635 7.34 -14.54 25.32
C LYS A 635 7.05 -13.71 26.57
N ILE A 636 5.92 -13.01 26.55
CA ILE A 636 5.44 -12.17 27.66
C ILE A 636 4.03 -12.61 27.98
N GLY A 637 3.73 -12.94 29.25
CA GLY A 637 2.38 -13.30 29.66
C GLY A 637 2.28 -13.90 31.04
#